data_AF-A0A4R5B8I1-F1
#
_entry.id   AF-A0A4R5B8I1-F1
#
_cell.length_a   1.000
_cell.length_b   1.000
_cell.length_c   1.000
_cell.angle_alpha   90.00
_cell.angle_beta   90.00
_cell.angle_gamma   90.00
#
_symmetry.space_group_name_H-M   'P 1'
#
loop_
_entity.id
_entity.type
_entity.pdbx_description
1 polymer ?
#
loop_
_entity_poly.entity_id
_entity_poly.type
_entity_poly.pdbx_seq_one_letter_code
_entity_poly.pdbx_strand_id
1 'polypeptide(L)'
;MRQKSLRILLAAALAAAGLNGLAAPPAAAAETNLAANRTVSASSSNGRYAASNVNDGDQGTYWESANNAFPQWIQVDLGASVDTNKVVLKLPAANWGTRTQTLSVQGSTDGTTFGDLAGSGGRVFDPAERNTVTVTYASKLTRYLRVRITANTGWPAGQLSELEIYGPATGDQTAPAAPSGLAFSEPSAGKIKLTWNAASDAVGVAGYDIYANGEKRASVAGDVLTYTDGQPDTATVSYYVRARDAAGNVSPNSNVVTRQGEGGGTNLAAGKPIKASSHVFTFADTNANDNDVATYWESGSGAYPATLTVDLGPKADLTFVVVKLNPDSAWATRTQTIEVLGRSDPKGSFTTIKPSATYTFDPASGNTATIPVVATASEVQLKFTSNSGAPGGQAAEFQVIGTPAPTPDLTVTDVSSSPASPVETDDVTLRATVKNIGTAAAGPSSLDFLLGDRKAATVQVGELAAGASTTVSASIGTHDAGSYAVGAKADAGDDLVELNETNNARSIQLTVGQVPSSDLVAQAVTWSPGNPQAGDTVTFSATLKNNGTQATAGGAHGITLTVLDGDDTVKTLTGSYNGSLAPGASTTPVNLGTWTAANGRFTVRTVIADDANEVPVKRENNTSTQALFVGRGAHLPFDMYEAEDGALGGGAAVVGPNRKIGDLAGEASGRRAVTLNSTGSSVEFTTKAPTNTLVTRYSIPDAAGGGGLDSTLNVYVDGTFLKAIDLTSRYTWVYGAEASPSDSPGAGPPRHIYDEADLMLGTTVAAGHKIKLQKDAANGSTYAIDFVNTELAAAAPNPDPAKYAEPAGFTHQDVQNALDKVRQDSSLTGVYLPPGTYDTAQKFQVYGKAVKVVGAGPWFTRFRTPPNQQNTDAGFRTEASSNGSTFSGFGFFGNYTSRIDGPGKVFDFSNVGDMTIDDVWVEHVVCLFWGTNVDNSTIKNSRIRDTWADGLNFTNGSSGNHVANVETRTTGDDSFALFPAIDNHNEQETGNVFEDLTSLLTWRAAGLAVYGGGGNTFRNIHIADTLVYSGITIGTLQFGGIPALGFESDPQTKFENISLVRDGGHFWGQQTFPALWLFSGEFPFRGIRISDVDIVDPTYSGIMFQTKYTGGQPLNPIADTVLTDVSISGARKSGDEFDAKSGFGIWVNEMPEPGQGPAVGSATFNGLDLHDNYQDVKNTTTTFTINRD
;
A
#
# COMPACT_ATOMS: atom_id res chain seq x y z
N MET A 1 -4.98 -55.62 -26.72
CA MET A 1 -4.84 -57.01 -26.22
C MET A 1 -5.95 -57.24 -25.20
N ARG A 2 -7.03 -57.95 -25.58
CA ARG A 2 -7.38 -59.35 -25.19
C ARG A 2 -7.56 -59.51 -23.67
N GLN A 3 -8.61 -60.08 -23.08
CA GLN A 3 -9.87 -60.75 -23.47
C GLN A 3 -10.62 -60.98 -22.12
N LYS A 4 -11.86 -60.50 -21.91
CA LYS A 4 -13.13 -61.27 -21.95
C LYS A 4 -13.09 -62.73 -21.44
N SER A 5 -13.98 -63.03 -20.47
CA SER A 5 -14.99 -64.14 -20.43
C SER A 5 -14.98 -65.00 -19.15
N LEU A 6 -16.05 -65.61 -18.61
CA LEU A 6 -17.52 -65.50 -18.67
C LEU A 6 -18.13 -66.71 -17.89
N ARG A 7 -19.06 -66.48 -16.92
CA ARG A 7 -20.23 -67.31 -16.45
C ARG A 7 -19.99 -68.78 -15.97
N ILE A 8 -20.74 -69.41 -15.04
CA ILE A 8 -22.21 -69.67 -14.95
C ILE A 8 -22.63 -70.05 -13.50
N LEU A 9 -23.91 -69.81 -13.24
CA LEU A 9 -24.81 -69.94 -12.09
C LEU A 9 -25.12 -71.35 -11.46
N LEU A 10 -25.46 -71.29 -10.15
CA LEU A 10 -26.59 -71.94 -9.40
C LEU A 10 -26.57 -73.43 -8.96
N ALA A 11 -26.67 -73.66 -7.63
CA ALA A 11 -27.77 -74.39 -6.92
C ALA A 11 -27.34 -75.25 -5.68
N ALA A 12 -27.72 -74.75 -4.49
CA ALA A 12 -28.40 -75.39 -3.35
C ALA A 12 -27.89 -76.68 -2.62
N ALA A 13 -27.56 -76.44 -1.33
CA ALA A 13 -28.15 -77.05 -0.12
C ALA A 13 -27.81 -78.49 0.32
N LEU A 14 -27.32 -78.68 1.57
CA LEU A 14 -28.12 -79.00 2.75
C LEU A 14 -27.26 -79.12 4.05
N ALA A 15 -27.70 -78.39 5.07
CA ALA A 15 -27.71 -78.67 6.52
C ALA A 15 -26.54 -79.43 7.22
N ALA A 16 -25.71 -78.64 7.90
CA ALA A 16 -25.50 -78.60 9.37
C ALA A 16 -25.28 -79.89 10.21
N ALA A 17 -24.09 -79.87 10.85
CA ALA A 17 -23.82 -80.07 12.29
C ALA A 17 -23.31 -81.43 12.81
N GLY A 18 -22.25 -81.32 13.62
CA GLY A 18 -21.71 -82.31 14.56
C GLY A 18 -20.28 -82.77 14.19
N LEU A 19 -19.24 -82.74 15.01
CA LEU A 19 -18.93 -82.19 16.35
C LEU A 19 -17.45 -82.57 16.63
N ASN A 20 -16.71 -81.71 17.36
CA ASN A 20 -15.52 -82.01 18.19
C ASN A 20 -14.11 -82.16 17.59
N GLY A 21 -13.32 -81.09 17.80
CA GLY A 21 -11.89 -81.12 18.13
C GLY A 21 -11.62 -80.15 19.30
N LEU A 22 -10.83 -80.57 20.28
CA LEU A 22 -10.63 -79.98 21.61
C LEU A 22 -9.99 -78.56 21.59
N ALA A 23 -10.45 -77.66 22.47
CA ALA A 23 -9.87 -76.33 22.69
C ALA A 23 -9.31 -76.17 24.13
N ALA A 24 -8.21 -75.41 24.23
CA ALA A 24 -7.42 -75.06 25.41
C ALA A 24 -8.25 -74.38 26.53
N PRO A 25 -7.78 -74.39 27.80
CA PRO A 25 -8.51 -73.76 28.90
C PRO A 25 -8.67 -72.24 28.67
N PRO A 26 -9.79 -71.63 29.10
CA PRO A 26 -10.04 -70.22 28.85
C PRO A 26 -9.09 -69.34 29.67
N ALA A 27 -8.44 -68.39 29.00
CA ALA A 27 -7.79 -67.27 29.65
C ALA A 27 -8.83 -66.50 30.48
N ALA A 28 -8.52 -66.17 31.72
CA ALA A 28 -9.33 -65.27 32.52
C ALA A 28 -9.52 -63.96 31.74
N ALA A 29 -10.78 -63.55 31.53
CA ALA A 29 -11.10 -62.31 30.85
C ALA A 29 -10.38 -61.15 31.56
N ALA A 30 -9.61 -60.36 30.81
CA ALA A 30 -8.97 -59.16 31.35
C ALA A 30 -10.06 -58.23 31.91
N GLU A 31 -9.92 -57.80 33.17
CA GLU A 31 -10.83 -56.83 33.77
C GLU A 31 -10.85 -55.55 32.93
N THR A 32 -12.04 -54.97 32.71
CA THR A 32 -12.20 -53.75 31.90
C THR A 32 -11.74 -52.51 32.68
N ASN A 33 -10.85 -51.71 32.12
CA ASN A 33 -10.48 -50.42 32.69
C ASN A 33 -11.64 -49.42 32.55
N LEU A 34 -12.28 -49.09 33.66
CA LEU A 34 -13.43 -48.18 33.75
C LEU A 34 -13.04 -46.72 33.47
N ALA A 35 -11.76 -46.37 33.55
CA ALA A 35 -11.25 -45.01 33.34
C ALA A 35 -10.97 -44.66 31.87
N ALA A 36 -10.87 -45.66 30.98
CA ALA A 36 -10.48 -45.45 29.59
C ALA A 36 -11.46 -44.51 28.86
N ASN A 37 -10.93 -43.51 28.14
CA ASN A 37 -11.71 -42.51 27.40
C ASN A 37 -12.75 -41.73 28.25
N ARG A 38 -12.58 -41.70 29.58
CA ARG A 38 -13.43 -40.93 30.49
C ARG A 38 -12.90 -39.52 30.69
N THR A 39 -13.77 -38.61 31.11
CA THR A 39 -13.38 -37.22 31.39
C THR A 39 -12.44 -37.16 32.58
N VAL A 40 -11.28 -36.53 32.39
CA VAL A 40 -10.27 -36.32 33.43
C VAL A 40 -10.15 -34.85 33.77
N SER A 41 -10.05 -34.52 35.06
CA SER A 41 -9.72 -33.19 35.56
C SER A 41 -8.63 -33.27 36.62
N ALA A 42 -7.90 -32.17 36.82
CA ALA A 42 -6.82 -32.09 37.79
C ALA A 42 -6.81 -30.73 38.48
N SER A 43 -6.16 -30.63 39.65
CA SER A 43 -5.97 -29.37 40.37
C SER A 43 -5.13 -28.34 39.62
N SER A 44 -4.17 -28.80 38.81
CA SER A 44 -3.35 -27.98 37.93
C SER A 44 -2.69 -28.86 36.86
N SER A 45 -2.11 -28.25 35.82
CA SER A 45 -1.31 -28.95 34.81
C SER A 45 -0.19 -28.04 34.31
N ASN A 46 0.95 -28.61 33.93
CA ASN A 46 2.11 -27.87 33.43
C ASN A 46 2.25 -27.99 31.89
N GLY A 47 1.82 -26.94 31.16
CA GLY A 47 1.98 -26.86 29.71
C GLY A 47 1.39 -28.06 28.96
N ARG A 48 2.23 -28.78 28.21
CA ARG A 48 1.85 -29.95 27.38
C ARG A 48 1.51 -31.23 28.17
N TYR A 49 1.74 -31.25 29.49
CA TYR A 49 1.49 -32.43 30.35
C TYR A 49 0.07 -32.39 30.92
N ALA A 50 -0.91 -32.48 30.02
CA ALA A 50 -2.33 -32.32 30.33
C ALA A 50 -2.91 -33.50 31.14
N ALA A 51 -4.01 -33.25 31.86
CA ALA A 51 -4.70 -34.27 32.65
C ALA A 51 -5.24 -35.44 31.80
N SER A 52 -5.57 -35.20 30.53
CA SER A 52 -6.04 -36.24 29.60
C SER A 52 -5.03 -37.35 29.32
N ASN A 53 -3.75 -37.13 29.63
CA ASN A 53 -2.69 -38.09 29.37
C ASN A 53 -2.69 -39.27 30.35
N VAL A 54 -3.58 -39.33 31.35
CA VAL A 54 -3.60 -40.44 32.34
C VAL A 54 -4.56 -41.57 31.99
N ASN A 55 -5.28 -41.48 30.88
CA ASN A 55 -6.20 -42.52 30.43
C ASN A 55 -6.25 -42.65 28.91
N ASP A 56 -5.21 -42.20 28.22
CA ASP A 56 -5.04 -42.29 26.76
C ASP A 56 -4.48 -43.66 26.33
N GLY A 57 -4.01 -44.47 27.27
CA GLY A 57 -3.45 -45.80 27.02
C GLY A 57 -1.99 -45.77 26.58
N ASP A 58 -1.32 -44.62 26.63
CA ASP A 58 0.10 -44.44 26.31
C ASP A 58 0.92 -44.13 27.57
N GLN A 59 1.59 -45.14 28.12
CA GLN A 59 2.50 -44.96 29.27
C GLN A 59 3.69 -44.01 28.95
N GLY A 60 3.92 -43.59 27.70
CA GLY A 60 4.92 -42.60 27.31
C GLY A 60 4.50 -41.14 27.52
N THR A 61 3.19 -40.85 27.57
CA THR A 61 2.65 -39.53 27.89
C THR A 61 2.39 -39.45 29.40
N TYR A 62 2.33 -38.24 29.96
CA TYR A 62 2.02 -38.09 31.38
C TYR A 62 1.38 -36.74 31.71
N TRP A 63 0.62 -36.74 32.80
CA TRP A 63 0.18 -35.54 33.50
C TRP A 63 1.23 -35.10 34.52
N GLU A 64 1.44 -33.79 34.61
CA GLU A 64 2.28 -33.14 35.63
C GLU A 64 1.54 -31.95 36.24
N SER A 65 1.42 -31.93 37.57
CA SER A 65 0.88 -30.77 38.28
C SER A 65 1.84 -29.58 38.32
N ALA A 66 1.38 -28.41 38.75
CA ALA A 66 2.25 -27.29 39.08
C ALA A 66 3.32 -27.69 40.12
N ASN A 67 4.56 -27.23 39.89
CA ASN A 67 5.71 -27.52 40.76
C ASN A 67 5.55 -26.85 42.13
N ASN A 68 6.02 -27.54 43.18
CA ASN A 68 6.04 -27.11 44.59
C ASN A 68 4.67 -26.79 45.21
N ALA A 69 3.58 -27.31 44.63
CA ALA A 69 2.21 -26.94 45.02
C ALA A 69 1.43 -28.08 45.71
N PHE A 70 2.10 -29.06 46.33
CA PHE A 70 1.40 -30.17 47.00
C PHE A 70 0.47 -29.67 48.15
N PRO A 71 -0.69 -30.31 48.38
CA PRO A 71 -1.21 -31.48 47.67
C PRO A 71 -1.81 -31.14 46.31
N GLN A 72 -1.61 -32.02 45.34
CA GLN A 72 -2.19 -31.94 44.00
C GLN A 72 -3.08 -33.17 43.77
N TRP A 73 -4.07 -33.07 42.90
CA TRP A 73 -4.98 -34.18 42.62
C TRP A 73 -5.31 -34.30 41.14
N ILE A 74 -5.62 -35.53 40.73
CA ILE A 74 -6.19 -35.86 39.42
C ILE A 74 -7.38 -36.80 39.61
N GLN A 75 -8.42 -36.62 38.80
CA GLN A 75 -9.73 -37.22 38.97
C GLN A 75 -10.32 -37.68 37.64
N VAL A 76 -10.98 -38.84 37.66
CA VAL A 76 -11.75 -39.38 36.54
C VAL A 76 -13.24 -39.41 36.90
N ASP A 77 -14.10 -38.89 36.03
CA ASP A 77 -15.55 -39.13 36.07
C ASP A 77 -15.87 -40.39 35.25
N LEU A 78 -16.23 -41.47 35.92
CA LEU A 78 -16.57 -42.77 35.31
C LEU A 78 -17.86 -42.71 34.47
N GLY A 79 -18.59 -41.59 34.51
CA GLY A 79 -19.83 -41.37 33.77
C GLY A 79 -21.08 -41.95 34.44
N ALA A 80 -20.90 -42.93 35.33
CA ALA A 80 -21.95 -43.51 36.17
C ALA A 80 -21.36 -43.94 37.51
N SER A 81 -22.22 -44.04 38.53
CA SER A 81 -21.85 -44.63 39.82
C SER A 81 -21.72 -46.14 39.66
N VAL A 82 -20.48 -46.65 39.72
CA VAL A 82 -20.17 -48.07 39.58
C VAL A 82 -19.33 -48.56 40.75
N ASP A 83 -19.47 -49.82 41.13
CA ASP A 83 -18.61 -50.39 42.16
C ASP A 83 -17.17 -50.51 41.66
N THR A 84 -16.23 -49.89 42.38
CA THR A 84 -14.78 -49.95 42.13
C THR A 84 -14.08 -50.60 43.31
N ASN A 85 -13.00 -51.35 43.07
CA ASN A 85 -12.23 -52.01 44.13
C ASN A 85 -10.71 -51.98 43.92
N LYS A 86 -10.24 -51.43 42.80
CA LYS A 86 -8.83 -51.43 42.44
C LYS A 86 -8.48 -50.25 41.53
N VAL A 87 -7.32 -49.66 41.74
CA VAL A 87 -6.66 -48.79 40.76
C VAL A 87 -5.25 -49.26 40.44
N VAL A 88 -4.82 -49.04 39.20
CA VAL A 88 -3.44 -49.24 38.74
C VAL A 88 -2.90 -47.89 38.29
N LEU A 89 -1.81 -47.47 38.91
CA LEU A 89 -1.15 -46.19 38.67
C LEU A 89 0.18 -46.46 37.97
N LYS A 90 0.53 -45.66 36.97
CA LYS A 90 1.81 -45.79 36.26
C LYS A 90 2.54 -44.45 36.13
N LEU A 91 3.85 -44.54 35.96
CA LEU A 91 4.70 -43.46 35.42
C LEU A 91 5.38 -43.93 34.14
N PRO A 92 5.96 -43.01 33.34
CA PRO A 92 6.74 -43.41 32.18
C PRO A 92 7.83 -44.41 32.56
N ALA A 93 7.94 -45.50 31.78
CA ALA A 93 8.89 -46.58 32.06
C ALA A 93 10.30 -46.28 31.53
N ALA A 94 10.41 -45.54 30.42
CA ALA A 94 11.68 -45.18 29.81
C ALA A 94 12.26 -43.91 30.45
N ASN A 95 13.55 -43.94 30.81
CA ASN A 95 14.32 -42.79 31.32
C ASN A 95 13.83 -42.16 32.64
N TRP A 96 13.00 -42.86 33.43
CA TRP A 96 12.54 -42.41 34.74
C TRP A 96 13.07 -43.33 35.82
N GLY A 97 13.86 -42.80 36.75
CA GLY A 97 14.38 -43.57 37.90
C GLY A 97 13.34 -43.83 38.99
N THR A 98 13.65 -44.78 39.88
CA THR A 98 12.83 -45.17 41.03
C THR A 98 12.45 -43.96 41.88
N ARG A 99 11.15 -43.82 42.20
CA ARG A 99 10.65 -42.73 43.05
C ARG A 99 9.45 -43.15 43.87
N THR A 100 9.24 -42.45 44.97
CA THR A 100 8.08 -42.66 45.84
C THR A 100 7.15 -41.46 45.72
N GLN A 101 5.87 -41.71 45.41
CA GLN A 101 4.81 -40.70 45.57
C GLN A 101 3.93 -41.04 46.76
N THR A 102 3.75 -40.10 47.68
CA THR A 102 2.81 -40.23 48.80
C THR A 102 1.43 -39.83 48.30
N LEU A 103 0.48 -40.76 48.28
CA LEU A 103 -0.84 -40.54 47.73
C LEU A 103 -1.95 -41.29 48.47
N SER A 104 -3.18 -40.76 48.40
CA SER A 104 -4.42 -41.46 48.73
C SER A 104 -5.30 -41.63 47.47
N VAL A 105 -6.18 -42.64 47.51
CA VAL A 105 -7.21 -42.86 46.48
C VAL A 105 -8.55 -42.55 47.12
N GLN A 106 -9.32 -41.67 46.50
CA GLN A 106 -10.58 -41.14 47.02
C GLN A 106 -11.72 -41.38 46.05
N GLY A 107 -12.92 -41.59 46.59
CA GLY A 107 -14.14 -41.88 45.82
C GLY A 107 -15.27 -40.95 46.20
N SER A 108 -16.10 -40.61 45.23
CA SER A 108 -17.32 -39.83 45.40
C SER A 108 -18.39 -40.29 44.40
N THR A 109 -19.66 -40.20 44.78
CA THR A 109 -20.80 -40.40 43.88
C THR A 109 -21.34 -39.08 43.32
N ASP A 110 -21.00 -37.93 43.94
CA ASP A 110 -21.57 -36.61 43.62
C ASP A 110 -20.55 -35.60 43.08
N GLY A 111 -19.26 -35.91 43.15
CA GLY A 111 -18.18 -35.06 42.64
C GLY A 111 -17.77 -33.92 43.57
N THR A 112 -18.37 -33.82 44.76
CA THR A 112 -18.13 -32.75 45.75
C THR A 112 -17.67 -33.29 47.10
N THR A 113 -18.25 -34.39 47.59
CA THR A 113 -17.87 -35.03 48.85
C THR A 113 -17.04 -36.28 48.58
N PHE A 114 -15.79 -36.28 49.04
CA PHE A 114 -14.85 -37.39 48.80
C PHE A 114 -14.47 -38.11 50.10
N GLY A 115 -14.57 -39.44 50.08
CA GLY A 115 -14.03 -40.31 51.12
C GLY A 115 -12.79 -41.06 50.62
N ASP A 116 -11.86 -41.36 51.53
CA ASP A 116 -10.69 -42.20 51.20
C ASP A 116 -11.15 -43.65 50.95
N LEU A 117 -10.91 -44.14 49.74
CA LEU A 117 -11.03 -45.56 49.37
C LEU A 117 -9.77 -46.32 49.81
N ALA A 118 -8.61 -45.67 49.65
CA ALA A 118 -7.35 -46.11 50.22
C ALA A 118 -6.65 -44.90 50.86
N GLY A 119 -6.30 -45.02 52.14
CA GLY A 119 -5.63 -43.97 52.90
C GLY A 119 -4.26 -43.59 52.32
N SER A 120 -3.79 -42.41 52.72
CA SER A 120 -2.51 -41.86 52.24
C SER A 120 -1.31 -42.73 52.62
N GLY A 121 -0.43 -43.00 51.66
CA GLY A 121 0.82 -43.74 51.89
C GLY A 121 1.82 -43.58 50.75
N GLY A 122 3.10 -43.77 51.05
CA GLY A 122 4.17 -43.77 50.05
C GLY A 122 4.07 -44.97 49.10
N ARG A 123 4.01 -44.71 47.79
CA ARG A 123 3.95 -45.71 46.73
C ARG A 123 5.22 -45.65 45.89
N VAL A 124 5.99 -46.74 45.90
CA VAL A 124 7.26 -46.83 45.17
C VAL A 124 6.97 -47.23 43.72
N PHE A 125 7.31 -46.35 42.79
CA PHE A 125 7.35 -46.62 41.37
C PHE A 125 8.78 -47.03 41.01
N ASP A 126 8.97 -48.32 40.73
CA ASP A 126 10.25 -48.92 40.39
C ASP A 126 10.29 -49.28 38.89
N PRO A 127 11.29 -48.82 38.12
CA PRO A 127 11.43 -49.17 36.71
C PRO A 127 11.54 -50.68 36.46
N ALA A 128 12.05 -51.46 37.44
CA ALA A 128 12.05 -52.92 37.38
C ALA A 128 10.64 -53.50 37.30
N GLU A 129 9.67 -52.84 37.94
CA GLU A 129 8.23 -53.15 37.90
C GLU A 129 7.49 -52.26 36.90
N ARG A 130 8.20 -51.79 35.85
CA ARG A 130 7.69 -50.90 34.80
C ARG A 130 7.05 -49.63 35.35
N ASN A 131 7.55 -49.10 36.47
CA ASN A 131 6.99 -47.95 37.18
C ASN A 131 5.48 -48.06 37.36
N THR A 132 5.00 -49.22 37.84
CA THR A 132 3.57 -49.50 38.05
C THR A 132 3.28 -49.80 39.51
N VAL A 133 2.20 -49.24 40.04
CA VAL A 133 1.70 -49.50 41.40
C VAL A 133 0.23 -49.87 41.33
N THR A 134 -0.16 -50.96 42.00
CA THR A 134 -1.57 -51.32 42.20
C THR A 134 -2.02 -50.97 43.61
N VAL A 135 -3.18 -50.34 43.74
CA VAL A 135 -3.84 -50.05 45.02
C VAL A 135 -5.23 -50.67 45.03
N THR A 136 -5.43 -51.64 45.91
CA THR A 136 -6.74 -52.31 46.12
C THR A 136 -7.44 -51.78 47.35
N TYR A 137 -8.77 -51.76 47.32
CA TYR A 137 -9.63 -51.33 48.43
C TYR A 137 -10.95 -52.11 48.42
N ALA A 138 -11.75 -51.97 49.49
CA ALA A 138 -13.07 -52.61 49.56
C ALA A 138 -13.99 -52.08 48.45
N SER A 139 -14.79 -52.96 47.84
CA SER A 139 -15.70 -52.57 46.75
C SER A 139 -16.60 -51.42 47.18
N LYS A 140 -16.58 -50.32 46.43
CA LYS A 140 -17.37 -49.15 46.73
C LYS A 140 -17.91 -48.46 45.49
N LEU A 141 -19.23 -48.22 45.50
CA LEU A 141 -19.93 -47.40 44.54
C LEU A 141 -19.29 -46.01 44.43
N THR A 142 -18.76 -45.73 43.25
CA THR A 142 -17.94 -44.56 42.94
C THR A 142 -18.29 -44.09 41.53
N ARG A 143 -18.50 -42.78 41.36
CA ARG A 143 -18.59 -42.13 40.04
C ARG A 143 -17.34 -41.33 39.75
N TYR A 144 -16.88 -40.56 40.73
CA TYR A 144 -15.68 -39.75 40.64
C TYR A 144 -14.59 -40.41 41.48
N LEU A 145 -13.51 -40.84 40.84
CA LEU A 145 -12.33 -41.38 41.53
C LEU A 145 -11.17 -40.40 41.40
N ARG A 146 -10.57 -40.05 42.53
CA ARG A 146 -9.50 -39.04 42.64
C ARG A 146 -8.27 -39.60 43.31
N VAL A 147 -7.10 -39.39 42.70
CA VAL A 147 -5.79 -39.64 43.33
C VAL A 147 -5.27 -38.32 43.87
N ARG A 148 -5.03 -38.24 45.18
CA ARG A 148 -4.50 -37.04 45.84
C ARG A 148 -3.05 -37.29 46.26
N ILE A 149 -2.12 -36.55 45.66
CA ILE A 149 -0.67 -36.70 45.85
C ILE A 149 -0.15 -35.58 46.74
N THR A 150 0.57 -35.93 47.81
CA THR A 150 1.08 -34.98 48.81
C THR A 150 2.60 -34.87 48.82
N ALA A 151 3.33 -35.80 48.21
CA ALA A 151 4.79 -35.73 48.04
C ALA A 151 5.26 -36.62 46.89
N ASN A 152 6.40 -36.27 46.27
CA ASN A 152 7.07 -37.07 45.24
C ASN A 152 8.59 -36.91 45.40
N THR A 153 9.34 -38.02 45.49
CA THR A 153 10.81 -37.97 45.69
C THR A 153 11.60 -37.72 44.41
N GLY A 154 11.00 -37.89 43.23
CA GLY A 154 11.68 -37.75 41.94
C GLY A 154 11.56 -36.36 41.30
N TRP A 155 10.52 -35.61 41.64
CA TRP A 155 10.24 -34.28 41.10
C TRP A 155 9.26 -33.52 42.02
N PRO A 156 9.30 -32.18 42.15
CA PRO A 156 8.42 -31.45 43.06
C PRO A 156 6.98 -31.27 42.49
N ALA A 157 6.42 -32.26 41.81
CA ALA A 157 5.05 -32.25 41.29
C ALA A 157 4.40 -33.63 41.38
N GLY A 158 3.07 -33.67 41.38
CA GLY A 158 2.32 -34.91 41.16
C GLY A 158 2.43 -35.31 39.71
N GLN A 159 2.73 -36.58 39.46
CA GLN A 159 2.92 -37.11 38.10
C GLN A 159 2.21 -38.45 37.96
N LEU A 160 1.51 -38.68 36.85
CA LEU A 160 0.96 -39.99 36.48
C LEU A 160 0.92 -40.11 34.95
N SER A 161 1.32 -41.25 34.41
CA SER A 161 1.13 -41.59 32.98
C SER A 161 -0.13 -42.41 32.76
N GLU A 162 -0.56 -43.21 33.73
CA GLU A 162 -1.84 -43.92 33.64
C GLU A 162 -2.52 -43.97 35.01
N LEU A 163 -3.84 -43.84 35.00
CA LEU A 163 -4.77 -44.05 36.08
C LEU A 163 -5.87 -45.00 35.59
N GLU A 164 -5.65 -46.28 35.81
CA GLU A 164 -6.61 -47.33 35.47
C GLU A 164 -7.49 -47.65 36.68
N ILE A 165 -8.79 -47.85 36.47
CA ILE A 165 -9.79 -48.09 37.52
C ILE A 165 -10.56 -49.37 37.20
N TYR A 166 -10.74 -50.24 38.20
CA TYR A 166 -11.39 -51.55 38.03
C TYR A 166 -12.38 -51.84 39.17
N GLY A 167 -13.38 -52.68 38.89
CA GLY A 167 -14.36 -53.18 39.86
C GLY A 167 -15.42 -54.11 39.25
N PRO A 168 -16.29 -54.74 40.07
CA PRO A 168 -17.22 -55.78 39.63
C PRO A 168 -18.38 -55.34 38.71
N ALA A 169 -18.49 -54.04 38.37
CA ALA A 169 -19.43 -53.50 37.38
C ALA A 169 -20.90 -53.99 37.48
N THR A 170 -21.46 -54.11 38.69
CA THR A 170 -22.89 -54.38 38.91
C THR A 170 -23.55 -53.19 39.61
N GLY A 171 -24.31 -52.37 38.87
CA GLY A 171 -25.11 -51.26 39.38
C GLY A 171 -26.10 -50.81 38.31
N ASP A 172 -27.26 -50.28 38.71
CA ASP A 172 -28.21 -49.69 37.76
C ASP A 172 -27.59 -48.41 37.17
N GLN A 173 -27.43 -48.38 35.85
CA GLN A 173 -26.80 -47.28 35.11
C GLN A 173 -27.81 -46.47 34.31
N THR A 174 -29.10 -46.83 34.38
CA THR A 174 -30.13 -46.16 33.60
C THR A 174 -30.76 -45.09 34.47
N ALA A 175 -30.61 -43.83 34.08
CA ALA A 175 -31.35 -42.77 34.75
C ALA A 175 -32.84 -42.87 34.41
N PRO A 176 -33.74 -42.52 35.34
CA PRO A 176 -35.15 -42.37 35.02
C PRO A 176 -35.36 -41.42 33.84
N ALA A 177 -36.44 -41.64 33.07
CA ALA A 177 -36.89 -40.67 32.07
C ALA A 177 -37.24 -39.33 32.75
N ALA A 178 -37.15 -38.23 32.00
CA ALA A 178 -37.56 -36.92 32.51
C ALA A 178 -39.06 -36.94 32.88
N PRO A 179 -39.47 -36.36 34.04
CA PRO A 179 -40.87 -36.11 34.31
C PRO A 179 -41.47 -35.26 33.19
N SER A 180 -42.66 -35.61 32.70
CA SER A 180 -43.31 -34.88 31.61
C SER A 180 -44.51 -34.08 32.11
N GLY A 181 -44.99 -33.11 31.33
CA GLY A 181 -46.21 -32.37 31.65
C GLY A 181 -46.13 -31.56 32.94
N LEU A 182 -44.94 -31.02 33.29
CA LEU A 182 -44.84 -30.06 34.39
C LEU A 182 -45.73 -28.87 34.06
N ALA A 183 -46.64 -28.55 34.99
CA ALA A 183 -47.54 -27.42 34.93
C ALA A 183 -47.62 -26.76 36.31
N PHE A 184 -48.03 -25.50 36.35
CA PHE A 184 -48.34 -24.83 37.61
C PHE A 184 -49.74 -24.22 37.60
N SER A 185 -50.27 -24.00 38.80
CA SER A 185 -51.49 -23.24 39.08
C SER A 185 -51.27 -22.36 40.31
N GLU A 186 -52.04 -21.28 40.45
CA GLU A 186 -51.94 -20.34 41.57
C GLU A 186 -53.20 -20.45 42.45
N PRO A 187 -53.23 -21.36 43.45
CA PRO A 187 -54.43 -21.59 44.26
C PRO A 187 -54.79 -20.41 45.18
N SER A 188 -53.84 -19.53 45.47
CA SER A 188 -54.02 -18.26 46.19
C SER A 188 -52.80 -17.36 45.98
N ALA A 189 -52.91 -16.06 46.28
CA ALA A 189 -51.77 -15.13 46.24
C ALA A 189 -50.52 -15.68 46.95
N GLY A 190 -49.36 -15.51 46.33
CA GLY A 190 -48.08 -15.98 46.83
C GLY A 190 -47.87 -17.50 46.85
N LYS A 191 -48.74 -18.31 46.21
CA LYS A 191 -48.63 -19.79 46.18
C LYS A 191 -48.62 -20.32 44.75
N ILE A 192 -47.63 -21.14 44.44
CA ILE A 192 -47.46 -21.79 43.13
C ILE A 192 -47.53 -23.31 43.33
N LYS A 193 -48.61 -23.94 42.88
CA LYS A 193 -48.79 -25.40 42.94
C LYS A 193 -48.35 -26.03 41.63
N LEU A 194 -47.30 -26.84 41.69
CA LEU A 194 -46.75 -27.65 40.60
C LEU A 194 -47.40 -29.03 40.55
N THR A 195 -47.58 -29.53 39.33
CA THR A 195 -47.98 -30.92 39.03
C THR A 195 -47.20 -31.44 37.84
N TRP A 196 -46.81 -32.71 37.83
CA TRP A 196 -46.13 -33.36 36.70
C TRP A 196 -46.59 -34.81 36.55
N ASN A 197 -46.33 -35.41 35.38
CA ASN A 197 -46.56 -36.83 35.14
C ASN A 197 -45.38 -37.66 35.66
N ALA A 198 -45.66 -38.87 36.12
CA ALA A 198 -44.63 -39.78 36.61
C ALA A 198 -43.56 -40.07 35.55
N ALA A 199 -42.30 -40.06 35.97
CA ALA A 199 -41.18 -40.59 35.21
C ALA A 199 -41.23 -42.12 35.18
N SER A 200 -40.63 -42.73 34.15
CA SER A 200 -40.47 -44.18 34.05
C SER A 200 -39.00 -44.54 34.19
N ASP A 201 -38.73 -45.65 34.85
CA ASP A 201 -37.41 -46.23 35.00
C ASP A 201 -37.52 -47.76 35.02
N ALA A 202 -36.50 -48.47 34.54
CA ALA A 202 -36.51 -49.93 34.43
C ALA A 202 -36.44 -50.64 35.79
N VAL A 203 -35.88 -49.98 36.82
CA VAL A 203 -35.72 -50.50 38.18
C VAL A 203 -36.63 -49.75 39.16
N GLY A 204 -36.93 -48.48 38.90
CA GLY A 204 -38.00 -47.71 39.54
C GLY A 204 -37.59 -46.32 40.00
N VAL A 205 -38.53 -45.37 39.98
CA VAL A 205 -38.31 -43.99 40.45
C VAL A 205 -38.46 -43.93 41.97
N ALA A 206 -37.40 -43.53 42.67
CA ALA A 206 -37.35 -43.39 44.12
C ALA A 206 -37.77 -41.99 44.62
N GLY A 207 -37.72 -40.95 43.78
CA GLY A 207 -38.17 -39.61 44.15
C GLY A 207 -38.12 -38.57 43.05
N TYR A 208 -38.61 -37.36 43.35
CA TYR A 208 -38.48 -36.19 42.49
C TYR A 208 -37.84 -35.02 43.23
N ASP A 209 -36.92 -34.33 42.57
CA ASP A 209 -36.28 -33.11 43.04
C ASP A 209 -36.85 -31.91 42.29
N ILE A 210 -37.42 -30.95 43.03
CA ILE A 210 -38.07 -29.75 42.50
C ILE A 210 -37.10 -28.59 42.61
N TYR A 211 -36.90 -27.87 41.52
CA TYR A 211 -36.03 -26.71 41.45
C TYR A 211 -36.82 -25.45 41.09
N ALA A 212 -36.44 -24.33 41.70
CA ALA A 212 -36.92 -23.00 41.35
C ALA A 212 -35.71 -22.09 41.13
N ASN A 213 -35.64 -21.42 39.97
CA ASN A 213 -34.53 -20.55 39.58
C ASN A 213 -33.14 -21.23 39.71
N GLY A 214 -33.07 -22.53 39.41
CA GLY A 214 -31.85 -23.33 39.49
C GLY A 214 -31.52 -23.86 40.89
N GLU A 215 -32.19 -23.40 41.94
CA GLU A 215 -32.02 -23.89 43.31
C GLU A 215 -33.02 -24.99 43.64
N LYS A 216 -32.55 -26.05 44.29
CA LYS A 216 -33.43 -27.13 44.75
C LYS A 216 -34.31 -26.63 45.89
N ARG A 217 -35.62 -26.66 45.69
CA ARG A 217 -36.63 -26.31 46.71
C ARG A 217 -36.96 -27.48 47.62
N ALA A 218 -37.15 -28.66 47.04
CA ALA A 218 -37.60 -29.83 47.78
C ALA A 218 -37.24 -31.15 47.08
N SER A 219 -37.32 -32.24 47.83
CA SER A 219 -37.40 -33.62 47.32
C SER A 219 -38.71 -34.24 47.80
N VAL A 220 -39.40 -34.95 46.91
CA VAL A 220 -40.60 -35.74 47.24
C VAL A 220 -40.40 -37.21 46.86
N ALA A 221 -41.20 -38.11 47.43
CA ALA A 221 -41.15 -39.55 47.14
C ALA A 221 -41.60 -39.86 45.70
N GLY A 222 -41.21 -41.03 45.17
CA GLY A 222 -41.43 -41.40 43.76
C GLY A 222 -42.90 -41.58 43.35
N ASP A 223 -43.81 -41.67 44.31
CA ASP A 223 -45.26 -41.70 44.15
C ASP A 223 -45.93 -40.32 44.31
N VAL A 224 -45.17 -39.27 44.63
CA VAL A 224 -45.67 -37.90 44.80
C VAL A 224 -45.43 -37.08 43.53
N LEU A 225 -46.51 -36.59 42.94
CA LEU A 225 -46.51 -35.89 41.64
C LEU A 225 -46.94 -34.41 41.72
N THR A 226 -46.90 -33.83 42.91
CA THR A 226 -47.28 -32.42 43.14
C THR A 226 -46.45 -31.78 44.24
N TYR A 227 -46.22 -30.47 44.15
CA TYR A 227 -45.52 -29.67 45.15
C TYR A 227 -46.04 -28.23 45.14
N THR A 228 -46.19 -27.60 46.31
CA THR A 228 -46.61 -26.19 46.41
C THR A 228 -45.47 -25.34 46.95
N ASP A 229 -45.03 -24.36 46.17
CA ASP A 229 -44.02 -23.38 46.55
C ASP A 229 -44.64 -22.04 46.99
N GLY A 230 -43.92 -21.27 47.81
CA GLY A 230 -44.31 -19.93 48.24
C GLY A 230 -43.40 -18.85 47.65
N GLN A 231 -43.93 -17.95 46.82
CA GLN A 231 -43.16 -16.90 46.12
C GLN A 231 -43.94 -15.58 46.04
N PRO A 232 -43.35 -14.41 46.27
CA PRO A 232 -44.02 -13.11 46.11
C PRO A 232 -44.57 -12.92 44.69
N ASP A 233 -45.75 -12.32 44.54
CA ASP A 233 -46.45 -12.18 43.24
C ASP A 233 -45.68 -11.33 42.20
N THR A 234 -44.75 -10.48 42.67
CA THR A 234 -43.85 -9.70 41.82
C THR A 234 -42.63 -10.47 41.32
N ALA A 235 -42.39 -11.70 41.81
CA ALA A 235 -41.22 -12.48 41.44
C ALA A 235 -41.50 -13.38 40.22
N THR A 236 -40.67 -13.24 39.18
CA THR A 236 -40.56 -14.23 38.11
C THR A 236 -39.80 -15.45 38.63
N VAL A 237 -40.42 -16.62 38.57
CA VAL A 237 -39.87 -17.87 39.08
C VAL A 237 -40.05 -19.00 38.08
N SER A 238 -38.94 -19.64 37.69
CA SER A 238 -38.89 -20.74 36.74
C SER A 238 -38.66 -22.06 37.46
N TYR A 239 -39.47 -23.07 37.17
CA TYR A 239 -39.45 -24.38 37.81
C TYR A 239 -39.09 -25.50 36.84
N TYR A 240 -38.32 -26.48 37.32
CA TYR A 240 -38.19 -27.78 36.68
C TYR A 240 -38.11 -28.90 37.73
N VAL A 241 -38.43 -30.12 37.33
CA VAL A 241 -38.42 -31.30 38.20
C VAL A 241 -37.52 -32.38 37.60
N ARG A 242 -36.75 -33.09 38.44
CA ARG A 242 -35.96 -34.26 38.04
C ARG A 242 -36.42 -35.49 38.82
N ALA A 243 -36.51 -36.63 38.16
CA ALA A 243 -36.69 -37.92 38.81
C ALA A 243 -35.34 -38.49 39.27
N ARG A 244 -35.33 -39.28 40.35
CA ARG A 244 -34.17 -40.02 40.82
C ARG A 244 -34.56 -41.46 41.14
N ASP A 245 -33.67 -42.41 40.87
CA ASP A 245 -33.85 -43.82 41.25
C ASP A 245 -33.15 -44.14 42.60
N ALA A 246 -33.18 -45.40 42.99
CA ALA A 246 -32.53 -45.89 44.22
C ALA A 246 -31.01 -46.07 44.09
N ALA A 247 -30.48 -46.10 42.86
CA ALA A 247 -29.04 -46.17 42.56
C ALA A 247 -28.36 -44.78 42.54
N GLY A 248 -29.16 -43.71 42.60
CA GLY A 248 -28.70 -42.33 42.60
C GLY A 248 -28.58 -41.71 41.19
N ASN A 249 -29.08 -42.38 40.15
CA ASN A 249 -29.16 -41.77 38.83
C ASN A 249 -30.31 -40.74 38.81
N VAL A 250 -30.08 -39.63 38.13
CA VAL A 250 -31.01 -38.50 38.07
C VAL A 250 -31.38 -38.25 36.61
N SER A 251 -32.68 -38.09 36.35
CA SER A 251 -33.19 -37.80 35.01
C SER A 251 -32.70 -36.45 34.48
N PRO A 252 -32.79 -36.23 33.15
CA PRO A 252 -32.86 -34.88 32.60
C PRO A 252 -34.00 -34.06 33.24
N ASN A 253 -33.94 -32.73 33.11
CA ASN A 253 -35.02 -31.85 33.56
C ASN A 253 -36.34 -32.19 32.84
N SER A 254 -37.46 -32.02 33.54
CA SER A 254 -38.76 -31.83 32.88
C SER A 254 -38.76 -30.61 31.94
N ASN A 255 -39.87 -30.38 31.24
CA ASN A 255 -40.13 -29.04 30.70
C ASN A 255 -40.07 -27.99 31.83
N VAL A 256 -39.63 -26.78 31.52
CA VAL A 256 -39.59 -25.65 32.45
C VAL A 256 -40.94 -24.96 32.43
N VAL A 257 -41.46 -24.57 33.59
CA VAL A 257 -42.61 -23.65 33.67
C VAL A 257 -42.22 -22.40 34.43
N THR A 258 -42.61 -21.24 33.91
CA THR A 258 -42.25 -19.95 34.50
C THR A 258 -43.51 -19.21 34.90
N ARG A 259 -43.64 -18.88 36.19
CA ARG A 259 -44.59 -17.87 36.67
C ARG A 259 -43.91 -16.51 36.49
N GLN A 260 -44.46 -15.64 35.66
CA GLN A 260 -43.94 -14.28 35.47
C GLN A 260 -44.39 -13.37 36.62
N GLY A 261 -43.48 -12.54 37.15
CA GLY A 261 -43.84 -11.48 38.08
C GLY A 261 -44.59 -10.36 37.36
N GLU A 262 -45.52 -9.71 38.05
CA GLU A 262 -46.23 -8.53 37.50
C GLU A 262 -45.20 -7.41 37.18
N GLY A 263 -44.84 -7.24 35.88
CA GLY A 263 -43.91 -6.22 35.36
C GLY A 263 -42.68 -6.68 34.54
N GLY A 264 -42.53 -7.97 34.21
CA GLY A 264 -41.25 -8.58 33.80
C GLY A 264 -40.72 -8.46 32.35
N GLY A 265 -40.69 -7.27 31.72
CA GLY A 265 -39.95 -7.07 30.46
C GLY A 265 -38.64 -6.29 30.63
N THR A 266 -37.67 -6.44 29.72
CA THR A 266 -36.40 -5.68 29.77
C THR A 266 -36.55 -4.33 29.07
N ASN A 267 -35.92 -3.26 29.59
CA ASN A 267 -35.80 -2.00 28.86
C ASN A 267 -34.81 -2.15 27.70
N LEU A 268 -35.35 -2.25 26.48
CA LEU A 268 -34.60 -2.43 25.24
C LEU A 268 -34.05 -1.11 24.68
N ALA A 269 -34.49 0.03 25.20
CA ALA A 269 -34.10 1.36 24.70
C ALA A 269 -32.81 1.90 25.37
N ALA A 270 -32.41 1.36 26.52
CA ALA A 270 -31.29 1.86 27.30
C ALA A 270 -29.97 1.85 26.50
N GLY A 271 -29.33 3.02 26.38
CA GLY A 271 -28.04 3.21 25.70
C GLY A 271 -28.05 2.96 24.19
N LYS A 272 -29.24 2.79 23.59
CA LYS A 272 -29.40 2.58 22.14
C LYS A 272 -29.33 3.89 21.35
N PRO A 273 -29.03 3.83 20.04
CA PRO A 273 -29.14 5.00 19.18
C PRO A 273 -30.55 5.61 19.27
N ILE A 274 -30.60 6.91 19.57
CA ILE A 274 -31.84 7.68 19.72
C ILE A 274 -31.71 8.98 18.94
N LYS A 275 -32.81 9.40 18.30
CA LYS A 275 -32.86 10.59 17.45
C LYS A 275 -34.12 11.41 17.70
N ALA A 276 -33.95 12.68 18.05
CA ALA A 276 -35.05 13.63 18.15
C ALA A 276 -35.29 14.47 16.89
N SER A 277 -36.49 15.04 16.74
CA SER A 277 -36.79 16.07 15.73
C SER A 277 -36.04 17.38 15.97
N SER A 278 -35.81 17.71 17.24
CA SER A 278 -35.10 18.91 17.70
C SER A 278 -34.74 18.77 19.18
N HIS A 279 -33.83 19.61 19.66
CA HIS A 279 -33.62 19.81 21.09
C HIS A 279 -33.31 21.28 21.39
N VAL A 280 -33.42 21.68 22.66
CA VAL A 280 -32.96 22.99 23.15
C VAL A 280 -31.86 22.82 24.19
N PHE A 281 -30.92 23.77 24.20
CA PHE A 281 -29.79 23.78 25.14
C PHE A 281 -29.01 22.45 25.12
N THR A 282 -28.63 21.94 26.29
CA THR A 282 -27.94 20.67 26.49
C THR A 282 -28.91 19.49 26.76
N PHE A 283 -30.22 19.70 26.55
CA PHE A 283 -31.25 18.67 26.76
C PHE A 283 -31.38 17.78 25.53
N ALA A 284 -30.26 17.13 25.18
CA ALA A 284 -30.11 16.28 24.00
C ALA A 284 -30.95 15.00 24.10
N ASP A 285 -31.19 14.36 22.96
CA ASP A 285 -31.95 13.12 22.83
C ASP A 285 -31.33 11.93 23.56
N THR A 286 -30.01 11.84 23.62
CA THR A 286 -29.29 10.79 24.38
C THR A 286 -29.59 10.81 25.88
N ASN A 287 -30.03 11.95 26.42
CA ASN A 287 -30.44 12.04 27.82
C ASN A 287 -31.76 11.32 28.11
N ALA A 288 -32.52 10.92 27.08
CA ALA A 288 -33.80 10.26 27.27
C ALA A 288 -33.67 8.73 27.38
N ASN A 289 -32.47 8.15 27.31
CA ASN A 289 -32.29 6.70 27.43
C ASN A 289 -30.96 6.31 28.08
N ASP A 290 -30.40 7.20 28.91
CA ASP A 290 -29.14 7.00 29.64
C ASP A 290 -29.35 6.30 31.00
N ASN A 291 -30.60 6.01 31.38
CA ASN A 291 -31.03 5.53 32.70
C ASN A 291 -30.84 6.54 33.83
N ASP A 292 -30.69 7.83 33.54
CA ASP A 292 -30.58 8.88 34.54
C ASP A 292 -31.79 9.83 34.49
N VAL A 293 -32.70 9.69 35.45
CA VAL A 293 -33.87 10.58 35.55
C VAL A 293 -33.53 12.03 35.96
N ALA A 294 -32.27 12.32 36.29
CA ALA A 294 -31.80 13.67 36.58
C ALA A 294 -31.50 14.48 35.30
N THR A 295 -31.13 13.80 34.21
CA THR A 295 -30.98 14.40 32.87
C THR A 295 -32.31 14.28 32.10
N TYR A 296 -32.46 15.05 31.02
CA TYR A 296 -33.64 14.93 30.17
C TYR A 296 -33.42 15.48 28.77
N TRP A 297 -34.24 15.01 27.84
CA TRP A 297 -34.46 15.59 26.53
C TRP A 297 -35.62 16.61 26.56
N GLU A 298 -35.45 17.73 25.87
CA GLU A 298 -36.51 18.70 25.60
C GLU A 298 -36.48 19.19 24.16
N SER A 299 -37.63 19.14 23.48
CA SER A 299 -37.76 19.61 22.10
C SER A 299 -37.64 21.14 21.97
N GLY A 300 -37.50 21.63 20.73
CA GLY A 300 -37.68 23.05 20.37
C GLY A 300 -38.93 23.67 21.03
N SER A 301 -38.81 24.90 21.54
CA SER A 301 -39.93 25.63 22.15
C SER A 301 -41.10 25.77 21.17
N GLY A 302 -42.28 25.24 21.51
CA GLY A 302 -43.48 25.25 20.67
C GLY A 302 -43.41 24.35 19.43
N ALA A 303 -42.34 23.56 19.26
CA ALA A 303 -42.11 22.73 18.08
C ALA A 303 -42.92 21.41 18.14
N TYR A 304 -44.24 21.52 17.95
CA TYR A 304 -45.13 20.36 17.85
C TYR A 304 -45.53 20.07 16.38
N PRO A 305 -45.64 18.80 15.96
CA PRO A 305 -45.31 17.61 16.73
C PRO A 305 -43.80 17.44 16.93
N ALA A 306 -43.37 17.13 18.16
CA ALA A 306 -41.98 16.77 18.45
C ALA A 306 -41.86 15.24 18.45
N THR A 307 -40.78 14.69 17.89
CA THR A 307 -40.57 13.24 17.83
C THR A 307 -39.28 12.81 18.49
N LEU A 308 -39.29 11.64 19.12
CA LEU A 308 -38.12 10.98 19.70
C LEU A 308 -38.15 9.50 19.30
N THR A 309 -37.15 9.05 18.53
CA THR A 309 -37.10 7.72 17.92
C THR A 309 -35.91 6.94 18.46
N VAL A 310 -36.14 5.72 18.97
CA VAL A 310 -35.07 4.81 19.40
C VAL A 310 -34.98 3.61 18.47
N ASP A 311 -33.75 3.24 18.10
CA ASP A 311 -33.42 2.04 17.36
C ASP A 311 -33.04 0.89 18.31
N LEU A 312 -33.88 -0.13 18.36
CA LEU A 312 -33.68 -1.30 19.24
C LEU A 312 -32.63 -2.26 18.67
N GLY A 313 -32.31 -2.17 17.37
CA GLY A 313 -31.56 -3.15 16.59
C GLY A 313 -32.49 -4.25 16.06
N PRO A 314 -32.38 -5.51 16.53
CA PRO A 314 -33.31 -6.58 16.16
C PRO A 314 -34.77 -6.23 16.45
N LYS A 315 -35.69 -6.88 15.74
CA LYS A 315 -37.13 -6.79 16.04
C LYS A 315 -37.37 -7.23 17.48
N ALA A 316 -38.28 -6.54 18.17
CA ALA A 316 -38.72 -6.90 19.51
C ALA A 316 -40.24 -6.88 19.62
N ASP A 317 -40.79 -7.84 20.36
CA ASP A 317 -42.19 -7.86 20.76
C ASP A 317 -42.35 -6.95 21.97
N LEU A 318 -43.09 -5.86 21.78
CA LEU A 318 -43.24 -4.78 22.72
C LEU A 318 -44.43 -5.02 23.65
N THR A 319 -44.24 -4.75 24.94
CA THR A 319 -45.27 -4.89 25.99
C THR A 319 -45.64 -3.53 26.59
N PHE A 320 -44.65 -2.67 26.88
CA PHE A 320 -44.90 -1.31 27.38
C PHE A 320 -43.94 -0.31 26.76
N VAL A 321 -44.39 0.93 26.68
CA VAL A 321 -43.53 2.11 26.58
C VAL A 321 -43.66 2.86 27.89
N VAL A 322 -42.54 3.16 28.54
CA VAL A 322 -42.52 3.95 29.78
C VAL A 322 -41.84 5.27 29.49
N VAL A 323 -42.53 6.37 29.75
CA VAL A 323 -41.97 7.72 29.70
C VAL A 323 -41.85 8.21 31.13
N LYS A 324 -40.69 8.71 31.52
CA LYS A 324 -40.49 9.36 32.82
C LYS A 324 -40.05 10.79 32.65
N LEU A 325 -40.37 11.60 33.65
CA LEU A 325 -39.81 12.93 33.87
C LEU A 325 -39.01 12.91 35.17
N ASN A 326 -38.21 13.96 35.37
CA ASN A 326 -37.44 14.09 36.60
C ASN A 326 -38.39 14.05 37.82
N PRO A 327 -38.10 13.22 38.85
CA PRO A 327 -38.99 13.01 39.98
C PRO A 327 -39.02 14.17 40.99
N ASP A 328 -38.16 15.19 40.84
CA ASP A 328 -38.16 16.34 41.74
C ASP A 328 -39.53 17.05 41.75
N SER A 329 -40.00 17.38 42.95
CA SER A 329 -41.21 18.16 43.19
C SER A 329 -41.28 19.47 42.39
N ALA A 330 -40.15 20.07 42.01
CA ALA A 330 -40.06 21.25 41.16
C ALA A 330 -40.66 21.04 39.76
N TRP A 331 -40.77 19.78 39.30
CA TRP A 331 -41.42 19.46 38.04
C TRP A 331 -42.97 19.51 38.12
N ALA A 332 -43.56 19.52 39.31
CA ALA A 332 -45.01 19.59 39.55
C ALA A 332 -45.85 18.57 38.73
N THR A 333 -47.14 18.47 39.05
CA THR A 333 -48.04 17.61 38.24
C THR A 333 -48.28 18.26 36.88
N ARG A 334 -48.06 17.51 35.80
CA ARG A 334 -48.25 17.98 34.41
C ARG A 334 -48.81 16.89 33.50
N THR A 335 -49.20 17.27 32.30
CA THR A 335 -49.71 16.35 31.28
C THR A 335 -48.94 16.51 29.98
N GLN A 336 -48.71 15.40 29.28
CA GLN A 336 -48.21 15.40 27.91
C GLN A 336 -49.09 14.53 27.01
N THR A 337 -49.33 14.96 25.77
CA THR A 337 -50.08 14.17 24.78
C THR A 337 -49.11 13.45 23.86
N ILE A 338 -49.16 12.12 23.88
CA ILE A 338 -48.16 11.24 23.26
C ILE A 338 -48.87 10.20 22.37
N GLU A 339 -48.41 10.06 21.14
CA GLU A 339 -48.67 8.93 20.24
C GLU A 339 -47.42 8.02 20.21
N VAL A 340 -47.62 6.69 20.22
CA VAL A 340 -46.52 5.71 20.07
C VAL A 340 -46.60 5.10 18.68
N LEU A 341 -45.53 5.20 17.93
CA LEU A 341 -45.37 4.69 16.57
C LEU A 341 -44.25 3.64 16.55
N GLY A 342 -44.25 2.76 15.56
CA GLY A 342 -43.10 1.91 15.29
C GLY A 342 -43.07 1.36 13.88
N ARG A 343 -41.92 0.79 13.52
CA ARG A 343 -41.68 0.12 12.25
C ARG A 343 -40.73 -1.07 12.46
N SER A 344 -40.87 -2.07 11.59
CA SER A 344 -40.07 -3.30 11.61
C SER A 344 -38.92 -3.30 10.57
N ASP A 345 -38.89 -2.28 9.71
CA ASP A 345 -37.90 -2.08 8.65
C ASP A 345 -37.46 -0.60 8.70
N PRO A 346 -36.16 -0.29 8.88
CA PRO A 346 -35.64 1.08 8.89
C PRO A 346 -35.89 1.85 7.57
N LYS A 347 -36.12 1.15 6.45
CA LYS A 347 -36.50 1.74 5.15
C LYS A 347 -38.02 1.95 5.01
N GLY A 348 -38.82 1.37 5.92
CA GLY A 348 -40.28 1.46 5.95
C GLY A 348 -40.85 2.71 6.64
N SER A 349 -42.15 2.97 6.44
CA SER A 349 -42.88 4.06 7.10
C SER A 349 -43.31 3.69 8.53
N PHE A 350 -43.33 4.66 9.44
CA PHE A 350 -43.85 4.49 10.80
C PHE A 350 -45.36 4.24 10.81
N THR A 351 -45.81 3.31 11.66
CA THR A 351 -47.23 2.99 11.87
C THR A 351 -47.63 3.18 13.32
N THR A 352 -48.87 3.59 13.58
CA THR A 352 -49.37 3.83 14.94
C THR A 352 -49.49 2.52 15.71
N ILE A 353 -48.70 2.37 16.79
CA ILE A 353 -48.79 1.27 17.76
C ILE A 353 -49.81 1.61 18.84
N LYS A 354 -49.76 2.84 19.34
CA LYS A 354 -50.73 3.39 20.30
C LYS A 354 -51.22 4.75 19.81
N PRO A 355 -52.54 4.93 19.61
CA PRO A 355 -53.10 6.22 19.26
C PRO A 355 -52.75 7.31 20.27
N SER A 356 -52.71 8.55 19.80
CA SER A 356 -52.44 9.73 20.63
C SER A 356 -53.38 9.82 21.83
N ALA A 357 -52.82 9.98 23.03
CA ALA A 357 -53.57 10.19 24.27
C ALA A 357 -52.81 11.10 25.25
N THR A 358 -53.54 11.75 26.15
CA THR A 358 -52.95 12.60 27.21
C THR A 358 -52.60 11.75 28.43
N TYR A 359 -51.35 11.84 28.88
CA TYR A 359 -50.83 11.14 30.06
C TYR A 359 -50.44 12.14 31.15
N THR A 360 -50.79 11.83 32.39
CA THR A 360 -50.45 12.64 33.57
C THR A 360 -49.16 12.14 34.20
N PHE A 361 -48.28 13.08 34.52
CA PHE A 361 -47.03 12.87 35.24
C PHE A 361 -47.15 13.58 36.58
N ASP A 362 -47.17 12.80 37.67
CA ASP A 362 -47.29 13.30 39.03
C ASP A 362 -46.05 12.90 39.85
N PRO A 363 -45.32 13.86 40.46
CA PRO A 363 -44.16 13.56 41.30
C PRO A 363 -44.47 12.59 42.45
N ALA A 364 -45.70 12.59 42.98
CA ALA A 364 -46.12 11.67 44.04
C ALA A 364 -46.16 10.19 43.59
N SER A 365 -46.27 9.96 42.27
CA SER A 365 -46.22 8.65 41.63
C SER A 365 -44.89 8.38 40.91
N GLY A 366 -43.88 9.24 41.13
CA GLY A 366 -42.57 9.14 40.50
C GLY A 366 -42.51 9.68 39.07
N ASN A 367 -43.42 10.60 38.69
CA ASN A 367 -43.40 11.28 37.39
C ASN A 367 -43.26 10.32 36.20
N THR A 368 -44.04 9.23 36.22
CA THR A 368 -43.93 8.14 35.25
C THR A 368 -45.27 7.87 34.58
N ALA A 369 -45.26 7.75 33.25
CA ALA A 369 -46.38 7.26 32.46
C ALA A 369 -46.01 5.92 31.82
N THR A 370 -46.78 4.88 32.13
CA THR A 370 -46.64 3.55 31.51
C THR A 370 -47.75 3.34 30.49
N ILE A 371 -47.36 3.12 29.23
CA ILE A 371 -48.25 3.01 28.08
C ILE A 371 -48.23 1.55 27.60
N PRO A 372 -49.33 0.78 27.78
CA PRO A 372 -49.40 -0.58 27.28
C PRO A 372 -49.49 -0.60 25.76
N VAL A 373 -48.62 -1.39 25.14
CA VAL A 373 -48.50 -1.57 23.68
C VAL A 373 -48.49 -3.06 23.33
N VAL A 374 -48.92 -3.39 22.11
CA VAL A 374 -48.80 -4.73 21.54
C VAL A 374 -48.39 -4.56 20.08
N ALA A 375 -47.11 -4.71 19.79
CA ALA A 375 -46.55 -4.60 18.45
C ALA A 375 -45.18 -5.26 18.38
N THR A 376 -44.74 -5.61 17.18
CA THR A 376 -43.36 -5.99 16.90
C THR A 376 -42.69 -4.85 16.14
N ALA A 377 -41.57 -4.35 16.62
CA ALA A 377 -40.84 -3.25 15.97
C ALA A 377 -39.32 -3.35 16.20
N SER A 378 -38.53 -2.86 15.26
CA SER A 378 -37.10 -2.61 15.42
C SER A 378 -36.83 -1.16 15.81
N GLU A 379 -37.72 -0.23 15.46
CA GLU A 379 -37.67 1.15 15.93
C GLU A 379 -39.01 1.59 16.53
N VAL A 380 -38.94 2.36 17.62
CA VAL A 380 -40.10 2.94 18.31
C VAL A 380 -39.96 4.45 18.38
N GLN A 381 -41.00 5.17 17.99
CA GLN A 381 -41.05 6.62 18.01
C GLN A 381 -42.16 7.13 18.94
N LEU A 382 -41.82 8.04 19.84
CA LEU A 382 -42.78 8.88 20.53
C LEU A 382 -43.04 10.14 19.71
N LYS A 383 -44.31 10.50 19.56
CA LYS A 383 -44.72 11.75 18.94
C LYS A 383 -45.55 12.57 19.93
N PHE A 384 -44.98 13.67 20.38
CA PHE A 384 -45.58 14.59 21.34
C PHE A 384 -46.34 15.69 20.60
N THR A 385 -47.53 16.05 21.07
CA THR A 385 -48.33 17.15 20.49
C THR A 385 -48.71 18.25 21.49
N SER A 386 -48.48 18.03 22.79
CA SER A 386 -48.65 19.06 23.82
C SER A 386 -47.92 18.69 25.11
N ASN A 387 -47.49 19.68 25.89
CA ASN A 387 -46.99 19.55 27.26
C ASN A 387 -47.56 20.72 28.10
N SER A 388 -48.16 20.45 29.26
CA SER A 388 -48.75 21.48 30.12
C SER A 388 -47.75 22.12 31.09
N GLY A 389 -46.54 21.58 31.23
CA GLY A 389 -45.51 22.05 32.17
C GLY A 389 -44.32 22.77 31.52
N ALA A 390 -44.19 22.72 30.19
CA ALA A 390 -43.10 23.33 29.44
C ALA A 390 -43.53 23.62 27.98
N PRO A 391 -42.85 24.51 27.24
CA PRO A 391 -43.22 24.83 25.86
C PRO A 391 -42.89 23.72 24.85
N GLY A 392 -42.03 22.75 25.18
CA GLY A 392 -41.68 21.60 24.33
C GLY A 392 -42.05 20.25 24.96
N GLY A 393 -41.98 19.18 24.17
CA GLY A 393 -42.08 17.80 24.66
C GLY A 393 -40.85 17.44 25.48
N GLN A 394 -41.04 16.68 26.57
CA GLN A 394 -39.96 16.33 27.50
C GLN A 394 -39.97 14.83 27.84
N ALA A 395 -38.79 14.24 27.93
CA ALA A 395 -38.59 12.89 28.45
C ALA A 395 -37.24 12.82 29.17
N ALA A 396 -37.26 12.49 30.47
CA ALA A 396 -36.06 12.11 31.21
C ALA A 396 -35.69 10.66 30.89
N GLU A 397 -36.68 9.79 30.74
CA GLU A 397 -36.46 8.42 30.29
C GLU A 397 -37.55 8.00 29.32
N PHE A 398 -37.15 7.39 28.21
CA PHE A 398 -37.95 6.71 27.21
C PHE A 398 -37.52 5.24 27.20
N GLN A 399 -38.28 4.44 27.92
CA GLN A 399 -38.04 3.01 28.07
C GLN A 399 -38.98 2.24 27.15
N VAL A 400 -38.45 1.28 26.41
CA VAL A 400 -39.22 0.36 25.59
C VAL A 400 -39.10 -1.02 26.22
N ILE A 401 -40.20 -1.50 26.79
CA ILE A 401 -40.24 -2.76 27.54
C ILE A 401 -40.76 -3.85 26.62
N GLY A 402 -39.96 -4.89 26.38
CA GLY A 402 -40.31 -5.99 25.51
C GLY A 402 -39.32 -7.15 25.56
N THR A 403 -39.50 -8.10 24.66
CA THR A 403 -38.61 -9.24 24.46
C THR A 403 -38.11 -9.28 23.01
N PRO A 404 -36.83 -9.63 22.75
CA PRO A 404 -36.35 -9.83 21.37
C PRO A 404 -37.25 -10.80 20.60
N ALA A 405 -37.62 -10.43 19.38
CA ALA A 405 -38.41 -11.26 18.47
C ALA A 405 -37.48 -12.14 17.61
N PRO A 406 -37.95 -13.30 17.12
CA PRO A 406 -37.17 -14.16 16.24
C PRO A 406 -36.67 -13.39 15.00
N THR A 407 -35.35 -13.39 14.76
CA THR A 407 -34.69 -12.66 13.66
C THR A 407 -33.59 -13.54 13.06
N PRO A 408 -33.40 -13.59 11.72
CA PRO A 408 -32.29 -14.31 11.11
C PRO A 408 -30.94 -13.64 11.41
N ASP A 409 -29.84 -14.38 11.22
CA ASP A 409 -28.46 -13.88 11.34
C ASP A 409 -27.58 -14.74 10.44
N LEU A 410 -27.33 -14.29 9.23
CA LEU A 410 -26.50 -14.93 8.24
C LEU A 410 -25.03 -14.67 8.58
N THR A 411 -24.20 -15.65 8.28
CA THR A 411 -22.76 -15.50 8.40
C THR A 411 -22.06 -16.42 7.41
N VAL A 412 -20.98 -15.92 6.82
CA VAL A 412 -20.13 -16.73 5.94
C VAL A 412 -19.14 -17.50 6.78
N THR A 413 -19.47 -18.77 7.01
CA THR A 413 -18.69 -19.67 7.86
C THR A 413 -17.50 -20.32 7.17
N ASP A 414 -17.45 -20.32 5.84
CA ASP A 414 -16.33 -20.87 5.07
C ASP A 414 -16.22 -20.21 3.69
N VAL A 415 -14.98 -20.03 3.22
CA VAL A 415 -14.65 -19.64 1.85
C VAL A 415 -13.48 -20.50 1.39
N SER A 416 -13.59 -21.09 0.21
CA SER A 416 -12.55 -21.92 -0.40
C SER A 416 -12.53 -21.79 -1.92
N SER A 417 -11.41 -22.18 -2.54
CA SER A 417 -11.24 -22.23 -3.99
C SER A 417 -11.03 -23.67 -4.47
N SER A 418 -11.42 -23.93 -5.72
CA SER A 418 -11.11 -25.17 -6.44
C SER A 418 -10.64 -24.82 -7.85
N PRO A 419 -9.46 -25.27 -8.29
CA PRO A 419 -8.45 -26.00 -7.51
C PRO A 419 -7.91 -25.19 -6.31
N ALA A 420 -7.36 -25.87 -5.29
CA ALA A 420 -6.79 -25.20 -4.12
C ALA A 420 -5.41 -24.55 -4.39
N SER A 421 -4.76 -24.95 -5.49
CA SER A 421 -3.49 -24.39 -5.96
C SER A 421 -3.55 -24.28 -7.49
N PRO A 422 -4.38 -23.38 -8.03
CA PRO A 422 -4.56 -23.23 -9.47
C PRO A 422 -3.29 -22.67 -10.11
N VAL A 423 -3.08 -22.98 -11.40
CA VAL A 423 -2.16 -22.23 -12.27
C VAL A 423 -2.94 -21.35 -13.24
N GLU A 424 -2.26 -20.49 -13.99
CA GLU A 424 -2.84 -19.51 -14.94
C GLU A 424 -3.87 -20.08 -15.93
N THR A 425 -3.79 -21.39 -16.23
CA THR A 425 -4.71 -22.07 -17.15
C THR A 425 -5.90 -22.74 -16.48
N ASP A 426 -5.96 -22.75 -15.14
CA ASP A 426 -7.04 -23.38 -14.38
C ASP A 426 -8.20 -22.40 -14.17
N ASP A 427 -9.42 -22.81 -14.50
CA ASP A 427 -10.64 -22.08 -14.15
C ASP A 427 -10.89 -22.20 -12.63
N VAL A 428 -10.91 -21.08 -11.93
CA VAL A 428 -11.07 -21.04 -10.48
C VAL A 428 -12.55 -20.95 -10.12
N THR A 429 -13.02 -21.88 -9.30
CA THR A 429 -14.35 -21.82 -8.68
C THR A 429 -14.23 -21.49 -7.20
N LEU A 430 -14.85 -20.39 -6.77
CA LEU A 430 -15.01 -20.08 -5.36
C LEU A 430 -16.24 -20.77 -4.79
N ARG A 431 -16.13 -21.18 -3.53
CA ARG A 431 -17.20 -21.79 -2.74
C ARG A 431 -17.32 -21.05 -1.42
N ALA A 432 -18.55 -20.80 -0.99
CA ALA A 432 -18.84 -20.17 0.29
C ALA A 432 -19.96 -20.90 1.01
N THR A 433 -19.81 -21.09 2.32
CA THR A 433 -20.84 -21.68 3.18
C THR A 433 -21.49 -20.59 4.03
N VAL A 434 -22.77 -20.32 3.75
CA VAL A 434 -23.60 -19.38 4.51
C VAL A 434 -24.37 -20.16 5.55
N LYS A 435 -24.35 -19.67 6.79
CA LYS A 435 -25.12 -20.23 7.90
C LYS A 435 -26.05 -19.18 8.47
N ASN A 436 -27.29 -19.54 8.73
CA ASN A 436 -28.17 -18.75 9.56
C ASN A 436 -27.99 -19.17 11.03
N ILE A 437 -27.28 -18.37 11.83
CA ILE A 437 -27.10 -18.55 13.26
C ILE A 437 -28.20 -17.86 14.09
N GLY A 438 -29.15 -17.19 13.44
CA GLY A 438 -30.26 -16.50 14.07
C GLY A 438 -31.36 -17.43 14.56
N THR A 439 -32.40 -16.83 15.13
CA THR A 439 -33.51 -17.53 15.77
C THR A 439 -34.76 -17.63 14.88
N ALA A 440 -34.77 -16.98 13.72
CA ALA A 440 -35.80 -17.10 12.68
C ALA A 440 -35.21 -17.59 11.34
N ALA A 441 -36.08 -18.03 10.43
CA ALA A 441 -35.69 -18.33 9.06
C ALA A 441 -35.30 -17.04 8.32
N ALA A 442 -34.21 -17.11 7.54
CA ALA A 442 -33.80 -16.07 6.60
C ALA A 442 -34.48 -16.33 5.26
N GLY A 443 -35.08 -15.30 4.67
CA GLY A 443 -35.61 -15.36 3.31
C GLY A 443 -34.50 -15.55 2.26
N PRO A 444 -34.85 -15.74 0.97
CA PRO A 444 -33.84 -15.78 -0.09
C PRO A 444 -33.10 -14.44 -0.20
N SER A 445 -31.78 -14.49 -0.31
CA SER A 445 -30.91 -13.32 -0.46
C SER A 445 -29.77 -13.60 -1.46
N SER A 446 -28.94 -12.60 -1.73
CA SER A 446 -27.79 -12.75 -2.63
C SER A 446 -26.48 -12.95 -1.85
N LEU A 447 -25.53 -13.64 -2.47
CA LEU A 447 -24.14 -13.71 -2.03
C LEU A 447 -23.23 -13.23 -3.15
N ASP A 448 -22.36 -12.29 -2.84
CA ASP A 448 -21.32 -11.81 -3.75
C ASP A 448 -19.98 -12.47 -3.43
N PHE A 449 -19.38 -13.11 -4.43
CA PHE A 449 -17.98 -13.51 -4.41
C PHE A 449 -17.10 -12.33 -4.82
N LEU A 450 -16.01 -12.12 -4.10
CA LEU A 450 -15.14 -10.95 -4.22
C LEU A 450 -13.72 -11.36 -4.63
N LEU A 451 -13.10 -10.56 -5.48
CA LEU A 451 -11.68 -10.57 -5.82
C LEU A 451 -11.10 -9.19 -5.46
N GLY A 452 -10.37 -9.11 -4.35
CA GLY A 452 -10.15 -7.84 -3.63
C GLY A 452 -11.48 -7.28 -3.15
N ASP A 453 -11.72 -6.00 -3.43
CA ASP A 453 -13.00 -5.33 -3.14
C ASP A 453 -13.98 -5.38 -4.32
N ARG A 454 -13.58 -5.99 -5.44
CA ARG A 454 -14.41 -6.07 -6.66
C ARG A 454 -15.27 -7.31 -6.63
N LYS A 455 -16.53 -7.15 -7.03
CA LYS A 455 -17.45 -8.26 -7.25
C LYS A 455 -17.03 -9.10 -8.45
N ALA A 456 -16.71 -10.37 -8.22
CA ALA A 456 -16.34 -11.34 -9.24
C ALA A 456 -17.55 -12.14 -9.76
N ALA A 457 -18.47 -12.51 -8.86
CA ALA A 457 -19.70 -13.22 -9.21
C ALA A 457 -20.79 -13.00 -8.14
N THR A 458 -22.06 -13.18 -8.52
CA THR A 458 -23.20 -13.17 -7.58
C THR A 458 -23.94 -14.50 -7.68
N VAL A 459 -24.31 -15.09 -6.55
CA VAL A 459 -25.12 -16.30 -6.47
C VAL A 459 -26.33 -16.08 -5.56
N GLN A 460 -27.45 -16.72 -5.86
CA GLN A 460 -28.63 -16.69 -4.99
C GLN A 460 -28.49 -17.71 -3.86
N VAL A 461 -28.73 -17.26 -2.64
CA VAL A 461 -28.88 -18.07 -1.44
C VAL A 461 -30.37 -18.25 -1.20
N GLY A 462 -30.86 -19.49 -1.23
CA GLY A 462 -32.25 -19.79 -0.94
C GLY A 462 -32.62 -19.55 0.53
N GLU A 463 -33.88 -19.74 0.88
CA GLU A 463 -34.35 -19.65 2.27
C GLU A 463 -33.54 -20.56 3.21
N LEU A 464 -33.13 -20.04 4.36
CA LEU A 464 -32.35 -20.76 5.36
C LEU A 464 -33.07 -20.74 6.72
N ALA A 465 -33.52 -21.91 7.17
CA ALA A 465 -34.07 -22.07 8.52
C ALA A 465 -33.02 -21.71 9.61
N ALA A 466 -33.49 -21.34 10.80
CA ALA A 466 -32.63 -21.09 11.95
C ALA A 466 -31.70 -22.29 12.22
N GLY A 467 -30.39 -22.03 12.32
CA GLY A 467 -29.34 -23.04 12.50
C GLY A 467 -28.90 -23.77 11.22
N ALA A 468 -29.60 -23.60 10.09
CA ALA A 468 -29.26 -24.26 8.83
C ALA A 468 -28.08 -23.58 8.12
N SER A 469 -27.44 -24.31 7.20
CA SER A 469 -26.37 -23.79 6.35
C SER A 469 -26.55 -24.29 4.93
N THR A 470 -26.06 -23.52 3.96
CA THR A 470 -25.96 -23.92 2.56
C THR A 470 -24.62 -23.51 1.99
N THR A 471 -24.15 -24.25 1.00
CA THR A 471 -22.91 -23.94 0.27
C THR A 471 -23.27 -23.56 -1.16
N VAL A 472 -22.81 -22.39 -1.59
CA VAL A 472 -22.95 -21.89 -2.95
C VAL A 472 -21.58 -21.76 -3.60
N SER A 473 -21.54 -21.76 -4.93
CA SER A 473 -20.29 -21.66 -5.68
C SER A 473 -20.47 -20.95 -7.01
N ALA A 474 -19.44 -20.23 -7.45
CA ALA A 474 -19.37 -19.64 -8.78
C ALA A 474 -17.93 -19.71 -9.32
N SER A 475 -17.80 -19.88 -10.64
CA SER A 475 -16.51 -19.67 -11.32
C SER A 475 -16.21 -18.18 -11.36
N ILE A 476 -14.95 -17.84 -11.08
CA ILE A 476 -14.38 -16.49 -11.26
C ILE A 476 -13.47 -16.42 -12.50
N GLY A 477 -13.38 -17.52 -13.26
CA GLY A 477 -12.54 -17.64 -14.46
C GLY A 477 -11.10 -18.03 -14.15
N THR A 478 -10.27 -17.94 -15.19
CA THR A 478 -8.80 -18.02 -15.08
C THR A 478 -8.24 -16.68 -14.60
N HIS A 479 -7.12 -16.72 -13.90
CA HIS A 479 -6.42 -15.53 -13.43
C HIS A 479 -4.92 -15.68 -13.65
N ASP A 480 -4.22 -14.56 -13.81
CA ASP A 480 -2.76 -14.55 -13.95
C ASP A 480 -2.07 -15.11 -12.70
N ALA A 481 -0.79 -15.45 -12.80
CA ALA A 481 -0.03 -15.90 -11.64
C ALA A 481 0.09 -14.74 -10.64
N GLY A 482 -0.30 -14.98 -9.39
CA GLY A 482 -0.38 -13.92 -8.39
C GLY A 482 -1.01 -14.36 -7.08
N SER A 483 -1.02 -13.46 -6.11
CA SER A 483 -1.77 -13.65 -4.85
C SER A 483 -2.95 -12.70 -4.83
N TYR A 484 -4.14 -13.25 -4.63
CA TYR A 484 -5.41 -12.56 -4.69
C TYR A 484 -6.13 -12.72 -3.35
N ALA A 485 -6.58 -11.62 -2.74
CA ALA A 485 -7.59 -11.70 -1.70
C ALA A 485 -8.91 -12.13 -2.35
N VAL A 486 -9.48 -13.26 -1.94
CA VAL A 486 -10.81 -13.70 -2.40
C VAL A 486 -11.74 -13.83 -1.23
N GLY A 487 -13.02 -13.50 -1.42
CA GLY A 487 -13.99 -13.52 -0.33
C GLY A 487 -15.40 -13.80 -0.78
N ALA A 488 -16.30 -13.87 0.19
CA ALA A 488 -17.73 -13.92 -0.03
C ALA A 488 -18.44 -13.05 1.00
N LYS A 489 -19.51 -12.39 0.57
CA LYS A 489 -20.41 -11.60 1.40
C LYS A 489 -21.85 -12.08 1.20
N ALA A 490 -22.44 -12.66 2.25
CA ALA A 490 -23.87 -12.98 2.29
C ALA A 490 -24.70 -11.70 2.47
N ASP A 491 -25.94 -11.74 1.99
CA ASP A 491 -26.86 -10.60 1.93
C ASP A 491 -26.20 -9.30 1.46
N ALA A 492 -25.46 -9.37 0.35
CA ALA A 492 -24.64 -8.25 -0.12
C ALA A 492 -25.47 -6.98 -0.41
N GLY A 493 -26.78 -7.15 -0.68
CA GLY A 493 -27.75 -6.09 -0.92
C GLY A 493 -28.37 -5.46 0.34
N ASP A 494 -28.11 -6.01 1.54
CA ASP A 494 -28.76 -5.58 2.78
C ASP A 494 -30.30 -5.66 2.64
N ASP A 495 -30.76 -6.79 2.09
CA ASP A 495 -32.16 -7.07 1.75
C ASP A 495 -32.91 -7.71 2.94
N LEU A 496 -32.18 -8.33 3.88
CA LEU A 496 -32.72 -8.95 5.09
C LEU A 496 -32.31 -8.15 6.33
N VAL A 497 -33.22 -8.04 7.29
CA VAL A 497 -32.90 -7.46 8.60
C VAL A 497 -32.38 -8.56 9.51
N GLU A 498 -31.14 -8.44 9.95
CA GLU A 498 -30.42 -9.49 10.66
C GLU A 498 -30.12 -9.13 12.14
N LEU A 499 -29.72 -10.11 12.96
CA LEU A 499 -29.25 -9.82 14.33
C LEU A 499 -27.91 -9.08 14.33
N ASN A 500 -27.07 -9.32 13.32
CA ASN A 500 -25.74 -8.74 13.20
C ASN A 500 -25.34 -8.57 11.74
N GLU A 501 -25.32 -7.34 11.24
CA GLU A 501 -24.94 -7.07 9.83
C GLU A 501 -23.43 -7.17 9.56
N THR A 502 -22.61 -7.36 10.59
CA THR A 502 -21.15 -7.24 10.49
C THR A 502 -20.41 -8.56 10.30
N ASN A 503 -21.08 -9.70 10.44
CA ASN A 503 -20.50 -11.05 10.33
C ASN A 503 -20.82 -11.72 8.97
N ASN A 504 -21.35 -10.96 8.01
CA ASN A 504 -21.80 -11.43 6.70
C ASN A 504 -20.67 -11.66 5.69
N ALA A 505 -19.43 -11.28 5.99
CA ALA A 505 -18.32 -11.39 5.05
C ALA A 505 -17.16 -12.23 5.60
N ARG A 506 -16.50 -12.98 4.72
CA ARG A 506 -15.25 -13.69 5.01
C ARG A 506 -14.33 -13.70 3.79
N SER A 507 -13.02 -13.59 4.03
CA SER A 507 -12.00 -13.61 2.97
C SER A 507 -10.85 -14.56 3.30
N ILE A 508 -10.20 -15.08 2.25
CA ILE A 508 -8.99 -15.90 2.27
C ILE A 508 -7.99 -15.36 1.23
N GLN A 509 -6.75 -15.87 1.25
CA GLN A 509 -5.78 -15.64 0.18
C GLN A 509 -5.80 -16.81 -0.81
N LEU A 510 -5.87 -16.49 -2.10
CA LEU A 510 -5.72 -17.41 -3.22
C LEU A 510 -4.40 -17.13 -3.91
N THR A 511 -3.53 -18.13 -4.01
CA THR A 511 -2.30 -18.03 -4.80
C THR A 511 -2.47 -18.83 -6.09
N VAL A 512 -2.34 -18.15 -7.23
CA VAL A 512 -2.30 -18.75 -8.56
C VAL A 512 -0.84 -18.88 -9.00
N GLY A 513 -0.40 -20.10 -9.32
CA GLY A 513 0.96 -20.37 -9.76
C GLY A 513 1.17 -20.11 -11.26
N GLN A 514 2.42 -19.92 -11.67
CA GLN A 514 2.76 -19.88 -13.10
C GLN A 514 2.60 -21.27 -13.73
N VAL A 515 2.03 -21.32 -14.93
CA VAL A 515 2.03 -22.55 -15.73
C VAL A 515 3.44 -22.84 -16.26
N PRO A 516 3.93 -24.10 -16.23
CA PRO A 516 5.22 -24.45 -16.81
C PRO A 516 5.31 -24.08 -18.29
N SER A 517 6.15 -23.10 -18.63
CA SER A 517 6.27 -22.54 -19.99
C SER A 517 7.57 -21.75 -20.16
N SER A 518 8.06 -21.57 -21.39
CA SER A 518 8.85 -20.37 -21.71
C SER A 518 7.93 -19.15 -21.80
N ASP A 519 8.49 -17.95 -21.68
CA ASP A 519 7.75 -16.68 -21.74
C ASP A 519 8.71 -15.60 -22.27
N LEU A 520 8.64 -15.32 -23.57
CA LEU A 520 9.58 -14.44 -24.28
C LEU A 520 9.07 -13.01 -24.32
N VAL A 521 9.73 -12.12 -23.57
CA VAL A 521 9.41 -10.69 -23.58
C VAL A 521 10.53 -9.87 -24.21
N ALA A 522 10.13 -8.75 -24.82
CA ALA A 522 11.08 -7.72 -25.25
C ALA A 522 11.45 -6.89 -24.03
N GLN A 523 12.47 -7.33 -23.30
CA GLN A 523 12.88 -6.72 -22.04
C GLN A 523 13.29 -5.25 -22.21
N ALA A 524 13.98 -4.94 -23.30
CA ALA A 524 14.39 -3.59 -23.63
C ALA A 524 14.33 -3.41 -25.13
N VAL A 525 13.45 -2.52 -25.60
CA VAL A 525 13.48 -1.98 -26.96
C VAL A 525 14.16 -0.62 -26.84
N THR A 526 15.23 -0.42 -27.60
CA THR A 526 16.03 0.81 -27.55
C THR A 526 16.25 1.34 -28.94
N TRP A 527 16.44 2.65 -29.04
CA TRP A 527 16.83 3.29 -30.27
C TRP A 527 17.93 4.32 -30.02
N SER A 528 18.74 4.54 -31.05
CA SER A 528 19.81 5.54 -31.05
C SER A 528 19.74 6.38 -32.33
N PRO A 529 19.79 7.72 -32.24
CA PRO A 529 19.89 8.51 -31.01
C PRO A 529 18.61 8.41 -30.14
N GLY A 530 18.75 8.52 -28.83
CA GLY A 530 17.63 8.38 -27.88
C GLY A 530 16.56 9.47 -28.01
N ASN A 531 16.95 10.68 -28.43
CA ASN A 531 16.06 11.80 -28.78
C ASN A 531 16.28 12.21 -30.26
N PRO A 532 15.68 11.48 -31.21
CA PRO A 532 15.91 11.74 -32.63
C PRO A 532 15.27 13.03 -33.13
N GLN A 533 15.96 13.68 -34.05
CA GLN A 533 15.50 14.83 -34.82
C GLN A 533 15.09 14.39 -36.23
N ALA A 534 14.26 15.18 -36.92
CA ALA A 534 13.94 14.89 -38.32
C ALA A 534 15.20 14.81 -39.18
N GLY A 535 15.30 13.75 -39.98
CA GLY A 535 16.45 13.44 -40.82
C GLY A 535 17.46 12.49 -40.17
N ASP A 536 17.40 12.29 -38.85
CA ASP A 536 18.31 11.37 -38.16
C ASP A 536 18.09 9.92 -38.62
N THR A 537 19.18 9.17 -38.71
CA THR A 537 19.12 7.71 -38.85
C THR A 537 18.99 7.08 -37.48
N VAL A 538 17.81 6.56 -37.17
CA VAL A 538 17.47 5.90 -35.91
C VAL A 538 17.72 4.40 -36.05
N THR A 539 18.60 3.86 -35.22
CA THR A 539 18.90 2.42 -35.15
C THR A 539 18.13 1.79 -34.02
N PHE A 540 17.37 0.72 -34.29
CA PHE A 540 16.59 0.02 -33.28
C PHE A 540 17.24 -1.30 -32.88
N SER A 541 17.18 -1.61 -31.59
CA SER A 541 17.59 -2.91 -31.04
C SER A 541 16.59 -3.42 -30.01
N ALA A 542 16.50 -4.74 -29.86
CA ALA A 542 15.68 -5.37 -28.82
C ALA A 542 16.46 -6.44 -28.05
N THR A 543 16.32 -6.44 -26.72
CA THR A 543 16.83 -7.50 -25.83
C THR A 543 15.69 -8.45 -25.52
N LEU A 544 15.86 -9.74 -25.83
CA LEU A 544 14.90 -10.77 -25.46
C LEU A 544 15.22 -11.30 -24.07
N LYS A 545 14.19 -11.50 -23.25
CA LYS A 545 14.29 -12.19 -21.96
C LYS A 545 13.28 -13.32 -21.90
N ASN A 546 13.70 -14.44 -21.32
CA ASN A 546 12.78 -15.50 -20.95
C ASN A 546 12.33 -15.32 -19.48
N ASN A 547 11.11 -14.82 -19.26
CA ASN A 547 10.48 -14.70 -17.94
C ASN A 547 9.82 -16.01 -17.47
N GLY A 548 9.89 -17.07 -18.28
CA GLY A 548 9.20 -18.33 -18.04
C GLY A 548 9.93 -19.23 -17.05
N THR A 549 9.29 -20.33 -16.71
CA THR A 549 9.83 -21.37 -15.81
C THR A 549 10.59 -22.47 -16.56
N GLN A 550 10.51 -22.50 -17.89
CA GLN A 550 11.23 -23.42 -18.76
C GLN A 550 12.12 -22.67 -19.75
N ALA A 551 13.16 -23.34 -20.26
CA ALA A 551 13.99 -22.77 -21.31
C ALA A 551 13.21 -22.66 -22.63
N THR A 552 13.52 -21.64 -23.43
CA THR A 552 12.97 -21.53 -24.80
C THR A 552 13.45 -22.69 -25.66
N ALA A 553 12.70 -23.01 -26.72
CA ALA A 553 13.16 -24.00 -27.69
C ALA A 553 14.48 -23.55 -28.33
N GLY A 554 15.33 -24.52 -28.69
CA GLY A 554 16.55 -24.23 -29.45
C GLY A 554 16.20 -23.81 -30.87
N GLY A 555 16.74 -22.68 -31.33
CA GLY A 555 16.56 -22.21 -32.70
C GLY A 555 16.37 -20.70 -32.80
N ALA A 556 15.80 -20.24 -33.91
CA ALA A 556 15.59 -18.83 -34.19
C ALA A 556 14.30 -18.31 -33.51
N HIS A 557 14.43 -17.25 -32.74
CA HIS A 557 13.36 -16.46 -32.12
C HIS A 557 13.23 -15.16 -32.90
N GLY A 558 12.17 -15.02 -33.70
CA GLY A 558 11.98 -13.86 -34.59
C GLY A 558 11.50 -12.63 -33.84
N ILE A 559 11.98 -11.45 -34.22
CA ILE A 559 11.59 -10.16 -33.65
C ILE A 559 11.14 -9.28 -34.81
N THR A 560 9.94 -8.73 -34.72
CA THR A 560 9.40 -7.74 -35.67
C THR A 560 9.15 -6.44 -34.92
N LEU A 561 9.81 -5.37 -35.32
CA LEU A 561 9.55 -4.03 -34.81
C LEU A 561 8.89 -3.20 -35.91
N THR A 562 7.79 -2.55 -35.59
CA THR A 562 7.06 -1.67 -36.48
C THR A 562 7.00 -0.27 -35.88
N VAL A 563 7.44 0.73 -36.64
CA VAL A 563 7.19 2.15 -36.33
C VAL A 563 5.85 2.51 -36.97
N LEU A 564 4.91 2.94 -36.13
CA LEU A 564 3.54 3.31 -36.51
C LEU A 564 3.34 4.81 -36.35
N ASP A 565 2.55 5.42 -37.24
CA ASP A 565 1.99 6.77 -37.10
C ASP A 565 0.46 6.60 -37.00
N GLY A 566 -0.07 6.73 -35.78
CA GLY A 566 -1.40 6.20 -35.48
C GLY A 566 -1.47 4.68 -35.74
N ASP A 567 -2.38 4.27 -36.61
CA ASP A 567 -2.52 2.87 -37.06
C ASP A 567 -1.70 2.55 -38.33
N ASP A 568 -1.11 3.56 -38.98
CA ASP A 568 -0.39 3.39 -40.24
C ASP A 568 1.05 2.92 -40.01
N THR A 569 1.48 1.90 -40.75
CA THR A 569 2.86 1.41 -40.68
C THR A 569 3.82 2.28 -41.49
N VAL A 570 4.72 2.99 -40.80
CA VAL A 570 5.79 3.79 -41.39
C VAL A 570 6.97 2.92 -41.78
N LYS A 571 7.36 1.98 -40.90
CA LYS A 571 8.51 1.11 -41.12
C LYS A 571 8.32 -0.22 -40.41
N THR A 572 8.69 -1.32 -41.07
CA THR A 572 8.87 -2.63 -40.44
C THR A 572 10.34 -3.03 -40.49
N LEU A 573 10.85 -3.47 -39.34
CA LEU A 573 12.21 -3.91 -39.08
C LEU A 573 12.14 -5.33 -38.51
N THR A 574 13.12 -6.16 -38.83
CA THR A 574 13.13 -7.57 -38.39
C THR A 574 14.52 -8.00 -37.96
N GLY A 575 14.60 -8.73 -36.85
CA GLY A 575 15.81 -9.39 -36.38
C GLY A 575 15.48 -10.77 -35.81
N SER A 576 16.50 -11.50 -35.39
CA SER A 576 16.29 -12.78 -34.71
C SER A 576 17.46 -13.13 -33.81
N TYR A 577 17.17 -13.68 -32.63
CA TYR A 577 18.14 -14.38 -31.80
C TYR A 577 18.11 -15.87 -32.12
N ASN A 578 19.27 -16.52 -32.25
CA ASN A 578 19.36 -17.96 -32.52
C ASN A 578 20.02 -18.68 -31.34
N GLY A 579 19.27 -19.55 -30.65
CA GLY A 579 19.73 -20.27 -29.47
C GLY A 579 18.58 -20.74 -28.58
N SER A 580 18.89 -21.09 -27.34
CA SER A 580 17.92 -21.38 -26.27
C SER A 580 18.24 -20.49 -25.08
N LEU A 581 17.23 -19.85 -24.50
CA LEU A 581 17.34 -18.98 -23.33
C LEU A 581 16.81 -19.72 -22.10
N ALA A 582 17.68 -19.88 -21.08
CA ALA A 582 17.27 -20.42 -19.80
C ALA A 582 16.27 -19.48 -19.09
N PRO A 583 15.45 -20.00 -18.14
CA PRO A 583 14.62 -19.17 -17.27
C PRO A 583 15.41 -18.01 -16.65
N GLY A 584 14.89 -16.79 -16.81
CA GLY A 584 15.49 -15.55 -16.30
C GLY A 584 16.65 -14.98 -17.13
N ALA A 585 17.12 -15.69 -18.17
CA ALA A 585 18.22 -15.22 -19.02
C ALA A 585 17.75 -14.18 -20.06
N SER A 586 18.65 -13.26 -20.41
CA SER A 586 18.47 -12.26 -21.47
C SER A 586 19.53 -12.41 -22.56
N THR A 587 19.21 -11.99 -23.78
CA THR A 587 20.18 -11.87 -24.88
C THR A 587 21.04 -10.62 -24.72
N THR A 588 22.09 -10.49 -25.52
CA THR A 588 22.60 -9.16 -25.88
C THR A 588 21.56 -8.45 -26.78
N PRO A 589 21.57 -7.11 -26.89
CA PRO A 589 20.68 -6.40 -27.81
C PRO A 589 20.80 -6.93 -29.25
N VAL A 590 19.68 -7.32 -29.85
CA VAL A 590 19.57 -7.75 -31.24
C VAL A 590 19.28 -6.53 -32.11
N ASN A 591 20.18 -6.19 -33.03
CA ASN A 591 19.97 -5.11 -33.99
C ASN A 591 18.84 -5.47 -34.97
N LEU A 592 17.85 -4.58 -35.09
CA LEU A 592 16.66 -4.78 -35.94
C LEU A 592 16.73 -3.99 -37.25
N GLY A 593 17.64 -3.02 -37.34
CA GLY A 593 17.84 -2.15 -38.50
C GLY A 593 17.60 -0.68 -38.20
N THR A 594 17.46 0.12 -39.25
CA THR A 594 17.38 1.59 -39.15
C THR A 594 16.16 2.18 -39.84
N TRP A 595 15.77 3.37 -39.39
CA TRP A 595 14.73 4.22 -39.96
C TRP A 595 15.21 5.67 -40.02
N THR A 596 14.87 6.41 -41.06
CA THR A 596 15.13 7.85 -41.12
C THR A 596 13.95 8.58 -40.51
N ALA A 597 14.19 9.28 -39.40
CA ALA A 597 13.15 9.92 -38.62
C ALA A 597 12.52 11.12 -39.35
N ALA A 598 11.22 11.32 -39.14
CA ALA A 598 10.49 12.53 -39.50
C ALA A 598 9.82 13.06 -38.24
N ASN A 599 9.65 14.39 -38.10
CA ASN A 599 9.00 14.97 -36.93
C ASN A 599 7.59 14.38 -36.74
N GLY A 600 7.24 14.04 -35.50
CA GLY A 600 5.94 13.46 -35.20
C GLY A 600 5.93 12.59 -33.95
N ARG A 601 4.73 12.08 -33.66
CA ARG A 601 4.44 11.07 -32.63
C ARG A 601 4.31 9.72 -33.31
N PHE A 602 5.11 8.76 -32.88
CA PHE A 602 5.11 7.40 -33.40
C PHE A 602 4.93 6.39 -32.27
N THR A 603 4.44 5.21 -32.62
CA THR A 603 4.41 4.04 -31.73
C THR A 603 5.38 2.99 -32.25
N VAL A 604 6.36 2.61 -31.44
CA VAL A 604 7.28 1.51 -31.69
C VAL A 604 6.65 0.25 -31.14
N ARG A 605 6.05 -0.56 -32.02
CA ARG A 605 5.46 -1.85 -31.68
C ARG A 605 6.46 -2.96 -31.93
N THR A 606 6.85 -3.70 -30.90
CA THR A 606 7.72 -4.88 -31.02
C THR A 606 6.90 -6.14 -30.78
N VAL A 607 7.06 -7.13 -31.66
CA VAL A 607 6.41 -8.44 -31.59
C VAL A 607 7.47 -9.52 -31.68
N ILE A 608 7.51 -10.39 -30.68
CA ILE A 608 8.34 -11.60 -30.66
C ILE A 608 7.52 -12.76 -31.19
N ALA A 609 8.12 -13.60 -32.03
CA ALA A 609 7.48 -14.81 -32.51
C ALA A 609 7.30 -15.81 -31.37
N ASP A 610 6.12 -16.43 -31.28
CA ASP A 610 5.80 -17.47 -30.31
C ASP A 610 6.90 -18.55 -30.25
N ASP A 611 7.42 -18.80 -29.05
CA ASP A 611 8.34 -19.92 -28.84
C ASP A 611 7.58 -21.26 -28.81
N ALA A 612 8.24 -22.35 -29.23
CA ALA A 612 7.59 -23.66 -29.28
C ALA A 612 7.28 -24.23 -27.89
N ASN A 613 8.00 -23.81 -26.85
CA ASN A 613 7.73 -24.18 -25.45
C ASN A 613 6.81 -23.17 -24.74
N GLU A 614 6.31 -22.16 -25.47
CA GLU A 614 5.51 -21.07 -24.92
C GLU A 614 4.01 -21.34 -25.07
N VAL A 615 3.31 -21.41 -23.94
CA VAL A 615 1.86 -21.66 -23.93
C VAL A 615 1.07 -20.38 -24.27
N PRO A 616 -0.16 -20.50 -24.79
CA PRO A 616 -0.94 -19.34 -25.24
C PRO A 616 -1.12 -18.21 -24.22
N VAL A 617 -1.31 -18.53 -22.93
CA VAL A 617 -1.49 -17.54 -21.86
C VAL A 617 -0.25 -16.67 -21.61
N LYS A 618 0.93 -17.07 -22.11
CA LYS A 618 2.15 -16.27 -22.01
C LYS A 618 2.39 -15.35 -23.20
N ARG A 619 1.77 -15.60 -24.36
CA ARG A 619 2.12 -14.93 -25.61
C ARG A 619 1.64 -13.49 -25.74
N GLU A 620 0.75 -13.04 -24.85
CA GLU A 620 0.24 -11.67 -24.89
C GLU A 620 1.37 -10.65 -24.69
N ASN A 621 2.31 -10.96 -23.80
CA ASN A 621 3.46 -10.09 -23.51
C ASN A 621 4.61 -10.20 -24.55
N ASN A 622 4.46 -11.05 -25.57
CA ASN A 622 5.37 -11.08 -26.73
C ASN A 622 5.24 -9.80 -27.55
N THR A 623 4.13 -9.06 -27.39
CA THR A 623 3.94 -7.74 -28.00
C THR A 623 4.13 -6.65 -26.96
N SER A 624 5.00 -5.70 -27.25
CA SER A 624 5.14 -4.45 -26.49
C SER A 624 5.03 -3.24 -27.41
N THR A 625 4.59 -2.12 -26.86
CA THR A 625 4.56 -0.82 -27.54
C THR A 625 5.30 0.20 -26.70
N GLN A 626 5.98 1.12 -27.36
CA GLN A 626 6.62 2.28 -26.74
C GLN A 626 6.35 3.52 -27.58
N ALA A 627 6.08 4.64 -26.94
CA ALA A 627 5.96 5.90 -27.66
C ALA A 627 7.35 6.40 -28.11
N LEU A 628 7.42 6.93 -29.33
CA LEU A 628 8.62 7.54 -29.90
C LEU A 628 8.25 8.91 -30.46
N PHE A 629 8.91 9.94 -29.98
CA PHE A 629 8.75 11.29 -30.51
C PHE A 629 10.01 11.72 -31.22
N VAL A 630 9.81 12.39 -32.34
CA VAL A 630 10.88 12.98 -33.14
C VAL A 630 10.68 14.48 -33.15
N GLY A 631 11.73 15.23 -32.80
CA GLY A 631 11.76 16.69 -32.90
C GLY A 631 11.42 17.46 -31.61
N ARG A 632 11.43 16.80 -30.43
CA ARG A 632 11.31 17.49 -29.14
C ARG A 632 12.65 18.02 -28.64
N GLY A 633 12.57 19.15 -27.92
CA GLY A 633 13.71 19.78 -27.25
C GLY A 633 14.54 20.69 -28.14
N ALA A 634 15.72 21.06 -27.64
CA ALA A 634 16.63 21.98 -28.30
C ALA A 634 17.30 21.35 -29.53
N HIS A 635 17.43 22.14 -30.57
CA HIS A 635 18.13 21.83 -31.82
C HIS A 635 19.39 22.70 -31.93
N LEU A 636 20.51 22.15 -31.45
CA LEU A 636 21.82 22.80 -31.44
C LEU A 636 22.75 22.18 -32.51
N PRO A 637 23.81 22.89 -32.95
CA PRO A 637 24.59 22.53 -34.14
C PRO A 637 25.52 21.30 -33.99
N PHE A 638 25.47 20.60 -32.86
CA PHE A 638 26.30 19.42 -32.62
C PHE A 638 25.52 18.12 -32.82
N ASP A 639 26.21 17.11 -33.34
CA ASP A 639 25.75 15.72 -33.32
C ASP A 639 26.12 15.09 -31.97
N MET A 640 25.24 14.26 -31.40
CA MET A 640 25.51 13.44 -30.21
C MET A 640 25.67 11.96 -30.58
N TYR A 641 26.60 11.28 -29.89
CA TYR A 641 26.89 9.85 -30.05
C TYR A 641 27.10 9.21 -28.67
N GLU A 642 26.19 8.32 -28.28
CA GLU A 642 26.34 7.52 -27.06
C GLU A 642 27.51 6.53 -27.23
N ALA A 643 28.34 6.38 -26.19
CA ALA A 643 29.54 5.56 -26.25
C ALA A 643 29.20 4.08 -26.41
N GLU A 644 28.11 3.60 -25.82
CA GLU A 644 27.67 2.21 -25.92
C GLU A 644 27.24 1.81 -27.34
N ASP A 645 26.97 2.77 -28.22
CA ASP A 645 26.71 2.54 -29.64
C ASP A 645 27.99 2.56 -30.50
N GLY A 646 29.11 2.97 -29.91
CA GLY A 646 30.41 3.04 -30.56
C GLY A 646 31.06 1.66 -30.76
N ALA A 647 31.97 1.57 -31.74
CA ALA A 647 32.74 0.37 -31.97
C ALA A 647 33.81 0.20 -30.87
N LEU A 648 33.66 -0.86 -30.06
CA LEU A 648 34.55 -1.14 -28.93
C LEU A 648 35.82 -1.89 -29.38
N GLY A 649 36.94 -1.61 -28.74
CA GLY A 649 38.23 -2.25 -29.00
C GLY A 649 39.06 -2.47 -27.73
N GLY A 650 40.03 -3.38 -27.82
CA GLY A 650 41.08 -3.56 -26.80
C GLY A 650 40.59 -3.81 -25.37
N GLY A 651 39.49 -4.54 -25.20
CA GLY A 651 38.93 -4.88 -23.88
C GLY A 651 38.00 -3.83 -23.27
N ALA A 652 37.62 -2.79 -24.03
CA ALA A 652 36.55 -1.88 -23.62
C ALA A 652 35.22 -2.64 -23.43
N ALA A 653 34.41 -2.21 -22.47
CA ALA A 653 33.14 -2.86 -22.13
C ALA A 653 32.06 -1.85 -21.75
N VAL A 654 30.84 -2.10 -22.23
CA VAL A 654 29.64 -1.38 -21.79
C VAL A 654 29.27 -1.79 -20.36
N VAL A 655 28.92 -0.82 -19.54
CA VAL A 655 28.31 -1.01 -18.21
C VAL A 655 26.86 -0.52 -18.23
N GLY A 656 26.03 -1.07 -17.34
CA GLY A 656 24.62 -0.69 -17.21
C GLY A 656 23.65 -1.49 -18.09
N PRO A 657 22.34 -1.13 -18.08
CA PRO A 657 21.78 0.01 -17.36
C PRO A 657 21.50 -0.26 -15.88
N ASN A 658 21.58 0.79 -15.04
CA ASN A 658 21.05 0.79 -13.67
C ASN A 658 20.67 2.23 -13.23
N ARG A 659 20.07 2.40 -12.03
CA ARG A 659 19.67 3.72 -11.50
C ARG A 659 20.41 4.10 -10.21
N LYS A 660 21.58 3.49 -9.98
CA LYS A 660 22.31 3.64 -8.72
C LYS A 660 23.11 4.95 -8.73
N ILE A 661 22.84 5.82 -7.76
CA ILE A 661 23.61 7.06 -7.56
C ILE A 661 25.09 6.73 -7.27
N GLY A 662 26.00 7.51 -7.86
CA GLY A 662 27.45 7.31 -7.73
C GLY A 662 27.99 6.11 -8.51
N ASP A 663 27.18 5.46 -9.34
CA ASP A 663 27.59 4.37 -10.23
C ASP A 663 27.84 4.89 -11.64
N LEU A 664 28.86 4.33 -12.30
CA LEU A 664 29.23 4.72 -13.67
C LEU A 664 28.06 4.60 -14.64
N ALA A 665 27.20 3.58 -14.51
CA ALA A 665 26.01 3.47 -15.35
C ALA A 665 24.86 4.34 -14.83
N GLY A 666 24.65 4.41 -13.52
CA GLY A 666 23.53 5.15 -12.95
C GLY A 666 23.52 6.66 -13.23
N GLU A 667 24.69 7.28 -13.44
CA GLU A 667 24.82 8.72 -13.75
C GLU A 667 25.16 9.06 -15.21
N ALA A 668 25.19 8.06 -16.08
CA ALA A 668 25.44 8.24 -17.51
C ALA A 668 24.14 8.43 -18.31
N SER A 669 24.24 9.06 -19.48
CA SER A 669 23.16 9.17 -20.46
C SER A 669 22.66 7.76 -20.84
N GLY A 670 21.35 7.60 -20.97
CA GLY A 670 20.76 6.28 -21.24
C GLY A 670 21.02 5.24 -20.13
N ARG A 671 21.60 5.69 -19.02
CA ARG A 671 22.11 4.89 -17.90
C ARG A 671 23.20 3.90 -18.28
N ARG A 672 24.00 4.17 -19.30
CA ARG A 672 25.06 3.27 -19.80
C ARG A 672 26.33 4.06 -20.12
N ALA A 673 27.47 3.39 -20.03
CA ALA A 673 28.75 3.99 -20.39
C ALA A 673 29.72 2.91 -20.88
N VAL A 674 30.83 3.32 -21.49
CA VAL A 674 31.91 2.43 -21.92
C VAL A 674 33.14 2.62 -21.04
N THR A 675 33.63 1.54 -20.44
CA THR A 675 34.85 1.56 -19.63
C THR A 675 36.10 1.27 -20.46
N LEU A 676 37.15 2.07 -20.27
CA LEU A 676 38.47 1.92 -20.89
C LEU A 676 39.51 1.63 -19.79
N ASN A 677 39.57 0.37 -19.34
CA ASN A 677 40.35 0.00 -18.16
C ASN A 677 41.77 -0.48 -18.44
N SER A 678 42.07 -0.85 -19.70
CA SER A 678 43.38 -1.40 -20.07
C SER A 678 44.00 -0.64 -21.23
N THR A 679 45.33 -0.70 -21.36
CA THR A 679 46.01 -0.12 -22.52
C THR A 679 45.54 -0.78 -23.80
N GLY A 680 45.14 0.03 -24.78
CA GLY A 680 44.52 -0.38 -26.03
C GLY A 680 43.00 -0.37 -26.00
N SER A 681 42.36 -0.25 -24.83
CA SER A 681 40.89 -0.14 -24.75
C SER A 681 40.43 1.14 -25.43
N SER A 682 39.42 1.03 -26.29
CA SER A 682 38.92 2.15 -27.09
C SER A 682 37.42 2.09 -27.39
N VAL A 683 36.85 3.25 -27.66
CA VAL A 683 35.53 3.41 -28.31
C VAL A 683 35.68 4.29 -29.56
N GLU A 684 35.12 3.85 -30.68
CA GLU A 684 35.25 4.49 -31.99
C GLU A 684 33.88 4.85 -32.58
N PHE A 685 33.74 6.11 -32.98
CA PHE A 685 32.54 6.71 -33.55
C PHE A 685 32.73 7.02 -35.03
N THR A 686 31.67 6.89 -35.82
CA THR A 686 31.66 7.32 -37.22
C THR A 686 30.88 8.62 -37.35
N THR A 687 31.51 9.67 -37.85
CA THR A 687 30.91 11.02 -37.91
C THR A 687 29.72 11.06 -38.89
N LYS A 688 28.60 11.67 -38.46
CA LYS A 688 27.38 11.90 -39.25
C LYS A 688 27.55 13.12 -40.17
N ALA A 689 28.17 14.19 -39.65
CA ALA A 689 28.50 15.41 -40.38
C ALA A 689 30.00 15.73 -40.31
N PRO A 690 30.52 16.66 -41.15
CA PRO A 690 31.86 17.20 -40.96
C PRO A 690 31.99 17.88 -39.60
N THR A 691 33.15 17.77 -38.98
CA THR A 691 33.41 18.34 -37.64
C THR A 691 34.86 18.79 -37.49
N ASN A 692 35.10 19.78 -36.64
CA ASN A 692 36.44 20.14 -36.18
C ASN A 692 36.53 20.20 -34.64
N THR A 693 35.44 19.94 -33.93
CA THR A 693 35.36 19.94 -32.47
C THR A 693 35.11 18.54 -31.93
N LEU A 694 35.40 18.36 -30.65
CA LEU A 694 35.00 17.18 -29.90
C LEU A 694 34.68 17.64 -28.48
N VAL A 695 33.49 17.29 -27.97
CA VAL A 695 33.19 17.30 -26.54
C VAL A 695 33.06 15.85 -26.10
N THR A 696 33.69 15.46 -25.00
CA THR A 696 33.59 14.13 -24.42
C THR A 696 33.02 14.25 -23.02
N ARG A 697 31.91 13.56 -22.72
CA ARG A 697 31.45 13.37 -21.34
C ARG A 697 32.08 12.12 -20.77
N TYR A 698 32.74 12.25 -19.62
CA TYR A 698 33.60 11.21 -19.07
C TYR A 698 33.59 11.18 -17.54
N SER A 699 34.01 10.05 -17.00
CA SER A 699 34.38 9.92 -15.59
C SER A 699 35.79 9.36 -15.47
N ILE A 700 36.60 10.00 -14.63
CA ILE A 700 37.88 9.46 -14.12
C ILE A 700 37.83 9.44 -12.60
N PRO A 701 38.63 8.59 -11.92
CA PRO A 701 38.66 8.55 -10.46
C PRO A 701 38.99 9.91 -9.82
N ASP A 702 38.46 10.12 -8.63
CA ASP A 702 38.87 11.20 -7.74
C ASP A 702 40.23 10.88 -7.07
N ALA A 703 40.88 11.91 -6.54
CA ALA A 703 42.01 11.76 -5.66
C ALA A 703 41.58 11.15 -4.32
N ALA A 704 42.46 10.38 -3.68
CA ALA A 704 42.15 9.72 -2.41
C ALA A 704 41.71 10.68 -1.27
N GLY A 705 42.05 11.97 -1.38
CA GLY A 705 41.67 13.01 -0.42
C GLY A 705 40.56 13.97 -0.90
N GLY A 706 39.98 13.75 -2.08
CA GLY A 706 39.13 14.72 -2.77
C GLY A 706 39.92 15.75 -3.59
N GLY A 707 39.21 16.62 -4.30
CA GLY A 707 39.78 17.72 -5.09
C GLY A 707 40.27 17.35 -6.50
N GLY A 708 40.03 16.11 -6.95
CA GLY A 708 40.23 15.68 -8.32
C GLY A 708 41.66 15.27 -8.72
N LEU A 709 41.75 14.65 -9.89
CA LEU A 709 42.96 14.25 -10.59
C LEU A 709 42.93 14.79 -12.02
N ASP A 710 44.09 15.10 -12.57
CA ASP A 710 44.22 15.39 -14.00
C ASP A 710 44.73 14.15 -14.75
N SER A 711 44.24 13.99 -15.97
CA SER A 711 44.63 12.91 -16.88
C SER A 711 44.49 13.37 -18.32
N THR A 712 44.89 12.51 -19.25
CA THR A 712 44.63 12.69 -20.68
C THR A 712 44.06 11.42 -21.28
N LEU A 713 43.36 11.55 -22.40
CA LEU A 713 42.90 10.44 -23.23
C LEU A 713 43.23 10.72 -24.70
N ASN A 714 43.73 9.71 -25.42
CA ASN A 714 44.19 9.93 -26.78
C ASN A 714 43.04 9.87 -27.78
N VAL A 715 42.99 10.86 -28.68
CA VAL A 715 42.03 10.98 -29.78
C VAL A 715 42.72 10.63 -31.08
N TYR A 716 42.12 9.68 -31.80
CA TYR A 716 42.58 9.20 -33.09
C TYR A 716 41.56 9.54 -34.17
N VAL A 717 42.04 9.88 -35.36
CA VAL A 717 41.21 10.01 -36.57
C VAL A 717 41.67 8.99 -37.60
N ASP A 718 40.76 8.14 -38.05
CA ASP A 718 41.02 7.02 -38.97
C ASP A 718 42.22 6.16 -38.55
N GLY A 719 42.32 5.88 -37.25
CA GLY A 719 43.40 5.08 -36.67
C GLY A 719 44.74 5.81 -36.48
N THR A 720 44.85 7.09 -36.87
CA THR A 720 46.06 7.91 -36.67
C THR A 720 45.89 8.79 -35.45
N PHE A 721 46.89 8.80 -34.55
CA PHE A 721 46.88 9.69 -33.38
C PHE A 721 46.84 11.14 -33.86
N LEU A 722 45.83 11.89 -33.41
CA LEU A 722 45.68 13.30 -33.76
C LEU A 722 46.12 14.19 -32.59
N LYS A 723 45.52 13.99 -31.41
CA LYS A 723 45.73 14.83 -30.23
C LYS A 723 45.28 14.10 -28.98
N ALA A 724 45.78 14.49 -27.81
CA ALA A 724 45.20 14.07 -26.54
C ALA A 724 44.19 15.12 -26.06
N ILE A 725 43.09 14.68 -25.45
CA ILE A 725 42.15 15.53 -24.72
C ILE A 725 42.53 15.55 -23.24
N ASP A 726 42.53 16.74 -22.64
CA ASP A 726 42.81 16.93 -21.22
C ASP A 726 41.54 16.68 -20.41
N LEU A 727 41.65 15.88 -19.35
CA LEU A 727 40.57 15.46 -18.49
C LEU A 727 40.90 15.81 -17.03
N THR A 728 39.90 16.17 -16.24
CA THR A 728 40.04 16.44 -14.81
C THR A 728 38.82 15.94 -14.03
N SER A 729 39.01 15.45 -12.80
CA SER A 729 37.88 15.18 -11.88
C SER A 729 37.65 16.31 -10.87
N ARG A 730 38.33 17.46 -11.04
CA ARG A 730 38.28 18.61 -10.12
C ARG A 730 36.87 19.16 -9.88
N TYR A 731 35.99 19.07 -10.87
CA TYR A 731 34.63 19.63 -10.82
C TYR A 731 33.54 18.60 -10.53
N THR A 732 33.96 17.36 -10.20
CA THR A 732 33.06 16.21 -10.00
C THR A 732 33.33 15.60 -8.62
N TRP A 733 32.70 14.45 -8.34
CA TRP A 733 32.89 13.68 -7.11
C TRP A 733 32.56 14.48 -5.86
N VAL A 734 31.26 14.71 -5.65
CA VAL A 734 30.78 15.08 -4.31
C VAL A 734 30.23 13.87 -3.58
N TYR A 735 30.17 13.96 -2.26
CA TYR A 735 29.94 12.82 -1.37
C TYR A 735 28.93 13.16 -0.27
N GLY A 736 28.28 12.13 0.26
CA GLY A 736 27.31 12.31 1.36
C GLY A 736 25.88 12.43 0.85
N ALA A 737 24.99 13.08 1.61
CA ALA A 737 23.57 13.14 1.32
C ALA A 737 23.22 14.08 0.16
N GLU A 738 22.17 13.76 -0.60
CA GLU A 738 21.73 14.48 -1.80
C GLU A 738 21.45 15.98 -1.50
N ALA A 739 20.90 16.25 -0.31
CA ALA A 739 20.53 17.56 0.20
C ALA A 739 21.72 18.52 0.38
N SER A 740 22.87 17.98 0.76
CA SER A 740 24.03 18.72 1.25
C SER A 740 25.30 17.92 0.98
N PRO A 741 25.63 17.65 -0.29
CA PRO A 741 26.82 16.90 -0.61
C PRO A 741 28.09 17.72 -0.34
N SER A 742 29.21 17.04 -0.16
CA SER A 742 30.51 17.60 0.23
C SER A 742 31.62 17.05 -0.65
N ASP A 743 32.59 17.90 -1.01
CA ASP A 743 33.82 17.54 -1.76
C ASP A 743 34.85 16.79 -0.87
N SER A 744 34.37 15.87 -0.04
CA SER A 744 35.24 15.05 0.83
C SER A 744 34.84 13.59 0.72
N PRO A 745 35.74 12.71 0.25
CA PRO A 745 35.44 11.27 0.13
C PRO A 745 35.00 10.60 1.43
N GLY A 746 35.34 11.19 2.59
CA GLY A 746 34.90 10.71 3.91
C GLY A 746 33.45 11.06 4.28
N ALA A 747 32.76 11.91 3.50
CA ALA A 747 31.41 12.39 3.83
C ALA A 747 30.29 11.39 3.49
N GLY A 748 30.58 10.35 2.70
CA GLY A 748 29.63 9.29 2.38
C GLY A 748 29.77 8.75 0.95
N PRO A 749 28.72 8.14 0.39
CA PRO A 749 28.73 7.64 -0.99
C PRO A 749 28.94 8.75 -2.03
N PRO A 750 29.60 8.46 -3.16
CA PRO A 750 29.84 9.42 -4.23
C PRO A 750 28.58 9.74 -5.03
N ARG A 751 28.60 10.88 -5.72
CA ARG A 751 27.63 11.32 -6.72
C ARG A 751 28.23 12.43 -7.60
N HIS A 752 27.57 12.77 -8.70
CA HIS A 752 28.03 13.77 -9.67
C HIS A 752 29.45 13.43 -10.15
N ILE A 753 29.61 12.24 -10.73
CA ILE A 753 30.91 11.64 -11.03
C ILE A 753 31.37 11.82 -12.50
N TYR A 754 30.59 12.53 -13.31
CA TYR A 754 30.87 12.81 -14.72
C TYR A 754 31.07 14.30 -14.95
N ASP A 755 32.04 14.62 -15.81
CA ASP A 755 32.32 15.98 -16.32
C ASP A 755 32.35 15.96 -17.85
N GLU A 756 32.39 17.14 -18.46
CA GLU A 756 32.65 17.31 -19.89
C GLU A 756 34.06 17.89 -20.15
N ALA A 757 34.67 17.50 -21.27
CA ALA A 757 35.92 18.08 -21.75
C ALA A 757 35.80 18.40 -23.23
N ASP A 758 36.28 19.58 -23.63
CA ASP A 758 36.23 20.07 -24.99
C ASP A 758 37.61 20.10 -25.67
N LEU A 759 37.62 19.85 -26.99
CA LEU A 759 38.82 19.80 -27.79
C LEU A 759 38.57 20.32 -29.20
N MET A 760 39.33 21.36 -29.58
CA MET A 760 39.50 21.70 -30.99
C MET A 760 40.51 20.77 -31.65
N LEU A 761 40.07 20.04 -32.67
CA LEU A 761 40.84 19.01 -33.40
C LEU A 761 41.96 19.63 -34.25
N GLY A 762 41.85 20.91 -34.60
CA GLY A 762 42.83 21.62 -35.43
C GLY A 762 42.77 21.26 -36.92
N THR A 763 41.88 20.36 -37.30
CA THR A 763 41.57 19.97 -38.68
C THR A 763 40.08 19.63 -38.78
N THR A 764 39.53 19.69 -39.99
CA THR A 764 38.16 19.23 -40.26
C THR A 764 38.19 17.73 -40.60
N VAL A 765 37.50 16.94 -39.80
CA VAL A 765 37.16 15.54 -40.06
C VAL A 765 35.87 15.52 -40.89
N ALA A 766 35.89 14.89 -42.06
CA ALA A 766 34.70 14.83 -42.91
C ALA A 766 33.65 13.83 -42.37
N ALA A 767 32.41 13.92 -42.85
CA ALA A 767 31.38 12.93 -42.55
C ALA A 767 31.81 11.51 -43.01
N GLY A 768 31.45 10.48 -42.23
CA GLY A 768 31.79 9.08 -42.49
C GLY A 768 33.19 8.67 -42.04
N HIS A 769 33.99 9.60 -41.53
CA HIS A 769 35.31 9.30 -40.94
C HIS A 769 35.18 8.87 -39.49
N LYS A 770 36.25 8.29 -38.95
CA LYS A 770 36.22 7.69 -37.61
C LYS A 770 36.99 8.52 -36.60
N ILE A 771 36.34 8.83 -35.48
CA ILE A 771 36.98 9.42 -34.29
C ILE A 771 37.01 8.35 -33.21
N LYS A 772 38.19 8.03 -32.68
CA LYS A 772 38.37 7.01 -31.65
C LYS A 772 39.02 7.60 -30.40
N LEU A 773 38.40 7.36 -29.25
CA LEU A 773 38.96 7.61 -27.93
C LEU A 773 39.66 6.33 -27.45
N GLN A 774 40.94 6.42 -27.09
CA GLN A 774 41.73 5.25 -26.72
C GLN A 774 42.64 5.52 -25.52
N LYS A 775 42.64 4.59 -24.57
CA LYS A 775 43.61 4.56 -23.47
C LYS A 775 44.91 3.91 -23.96
N ASP A 776 45.96 4.71 -24.11
CA ASP A 776 47.31 4.24 -24.41
C ASP A 776 48.16 4.06 -23.15
N ALA A 777 49.40 3.59 -23.32
CA ALA A 777 50.34 3.37 -22.22
C ALA A 777 50.69 4.66 -21.45
N ALA A 778 50.62 5.83 -22.10
CA ALA A 778 50.87 7.13 -21.47
C ALA A 778 49.68 7.65 -20.66
N ASN A 779 48.48 7.12 -20.90
CA ASN A 779 47.25 7.54 -20.21
C ASN A 779 47.16 6.77 -18.89
N GLY A 780 47.39 7.45 -17.76
CA GLY A 780 47.57 6.81 -16.44
C GLY A 780 46.30 6.40 -15.71
N SER A 781 45.12 6.83 -16.16
CA SER A 781 43.86 6.66 -15.43
C SER A 781 43.01 5.47 -15.95
N THR A 782 41.90 5.17 -15.30
CA THR A 782 40.77 4.44 -15.89
C THR A 782 39.71 5.44 -16.32
N TYR A 783 38.94 5.11 -17.35
CA TYR A 783 37.96 6.03 -17.93
C TYR A 783 36.61 5.33 -18.07
N ALA A 784 35.54 6.05 -17.79
CA ALA A 784 34.23 5.76 -18.34
C ALA A 784 33.89 6.86 -19.35
N ILE A 785 33.51 6.48 -20.55
CA ILE A 785 33.04 7.39 -21.60
C ILE A 785 31.53 7.22 -21.69
N ASP A 786 30.81 8.32 -21.50
CA ASP A 786 29.36 8.36 -21.62
C ASP A 786 28.96 8.63 -23.07
N PHE A 787 29.32 9.80 -23.60
CA PHE A 787 29.07 10.16 -24.99
C PHE A 787 30.12 11.13 -25.54
N VAL A 788 30.05 11.36 -26.85
CA VAL A 788 30.74 12.47 -27.50
C VAL A 788 29.78 13.38 -28.26
N ASN A 789 30.14 14.65 -28.39
CA ASN A 789 29.54 15.55 -29.36
C ASN A 789 30.55 16.05 -30.38
N THR A 790 30.10 16.25 -31.61
CA THR A 790 30.90 16.79 -32.70
C THR A 790 30.15 17.88 -33.44
N GLU A 791 30.82 18.98 -33.75
CA GLU A 791 30.26 20.14 -34.46
C GLU A 791 31.28 20.70 -35.45
N LEU A 792 30.82 21.36 -36.51
CA LEU A 792 31.69 22.17 -37.37
C LEU A 792 31.61 23.64 -36.94
N ALA A 793 32.57 24.08 -36.12
CA ALA A 793 32.62 25.45 -35.62
C ALA A 793 33.47 26.36 -36.54
N ALA A 794 33.02 27.60 -36.73
CA ALA A 794 33.77 28.64 -37.44
C ALA A 794 33.70 29.98 -36.68
N ALA A 795 34.81 30.71 -36.66
CA ALA A 795 34.88 31.99 -35.97
C ALA A 795 34.11 33.07 -36.73
N ALA A 796 33.16 33.72 -36.07
CA ALA A 796 32.43 34.86 -36.61
C ALA A 796 33.29 36.14 -36.58
N PRO A 797 33.36 36.92 -37.67
CA PRO A 797 34.13 38.17 -37.70
C PRO A 797 33.42 39.31 -36.96
N ASN A 798 34.13 40.43 -36.75
CA ASN A 798 33.53 41.66 -36.25
C ASN A 798 32.35 42.07 -37.15
N PRO A 799 31.11 42.21 -36.62
CA PRO A 799 29.94 42.51 -37.43
C PRO A 799 30.03 43.84 -38.19
N ASP A 800 30.68 44.85 -37.59
CA ASP A 800 30.96 46.15 -38.21
C ASP A 800 32.09 46.87 -37.42
N PRO A 801 33.34 46.86 -37.92
CA PRO A 801 34.46 47.51 -37.23
C PRO A 801 34.29 49.02 -36.98
N ALA A 802 33.36 49.70 -37.66
CA ALA A 802 33.06 51.11 -37.40
C ALA A 802 32.07 51.31 -36.24
N LYS A 803 31.37 50.25 -35.81
CA LYS A 803 30.32 50.29 -34.79
C LYS A 803 30.65 49.50 -33.53
N TYR A 804 31.63 48.60 -33.60
CA TYR A 804 32.03 47.77 -32.47
C TYR A 804 33.44 48.13 -31.99
N ALA A 805 33.57 48.40 -30.69
CA ALA A 805 34.88 48.51 -30.06
C ALA A 805 35.48 47.11 -29.84
N GLU A 806 36.77 46.95 -30.12
CA GLU A 806 37.51 45.76 -29.73
C GLU A 806 38.36 46.05 -28.48
N PRO A 807 38.39 45.15 -27.49
CA PRO A 807 39.32 45.24 -26.37
C PRO A 807 40.78 45.27 -26.85
N ALA A 808 41.65 46.00 -26.15
CA ALA A 808 43.07 46.07 -26.48
C ALA A 808 43.84 44.78 -26.16
N GLY A 809 43.22 43.86 -25.42
CA GLY A 809 43.79 42.61 -24.95
C GLY A 809 42.72 41.72 -24.34
N PHE A 810 43.16 40.70 -23.61
CA PHE A 810 42.31 39.63 -23.09
C PHE A 810 42.10 39.71 -21.57
N THR A 811 42.44 40.84 -20.94
CA THR A 811 42.22 40.99 -19.50
C THR A 811 40.82 41.54 -19.21
N HIS A 812 40.34 41.36 -17.99
CA HIS A 812 39.12 42.01 -17.51
C HIS A 812 39.11 43.52 -17.80
N GLN A 813 40.22 44.22 -17.51
CA GLN A 813 40.26 45.68 -17.68
C GLN A 813 40.16 46.07 -19.16
N ASP A 814 40.72 45.27 -20.09
CA ASP A 814 40.62 45.54 -21.53
C ASP A 814 39.17 45.48 -22.01
N VAL A 815 38.42 44.48 -21.55
CA VAL A 815 36.99 44.32 -21.89
C VAL A 815 36.15 45.42 -21.24
N GLN A 816 36.39 45.73 -19.96
CA GLN A 816 35.68 46.83 -19.29
C GLN A 816 35.97 48.19 -19.97
N ASN A 817 37.21 48.43 -20.40
CA ASN A 817 37.57 49.64 -21.16
C ASN A 817 36.82 49.72 -22.50
N ALA A 818 36.62 48.59 -23.19
CA ALA A 818 35.83 48.56 -24.42
C ALA A 818 34.35 48.86 -24.16
N LEU A 819 33.76 48.29 -23.11
CA LEU A 819 32.40 48.59 -22.66
C LEU A 819 32.23 50.09 -22.31
N ASP A 820 33.20 50.64 -21.57
CA ASP A 820 33.22 52.05 -21.20
C ASP A 820 33.33 52.97 -22.43
N LYS A 821 34.15 52.60 -23.42
CA LYS A 821 34.28 53.32 -24.68
C LYS A 821 32.95 53.34 -25.44
N VAL A 822 32.26 52.20 -25.52
CA VAL A 822 30.94 52.14 -26.16
C VAL A 822 29.94 53.02 -25.44
N ARG A 823 29.90 52.99 -24.10
CA ARG A 823 29.02 53.87 -23.31
C ARG A 823 29.28 55.35 -23.62
N GLN A 824 30.54 55.76 -23.76
CA GLN A 824 30.94 57.16 -23.95
C GLN A 824 30.81 57.66 -25.40
N ASP A 825 30.87 56.78 -26.39
CA ASP A 825 30.81 57.11 -27.80
C ASP A 825 29.45 56.72 -28.41
N SER A 826 28.65 57.72 -28.78
CA SER A 826 27.33 57.51 -29.39
C SER A 826 27.39 56.90 -30.80
N SER A 827 28.55 56.92 -31.47
CA SER A 827 28.72 56.30 -32.78
C SER A 827 28.82 54.77 -32.71
N LEU A 828 29.19 54.22 -31.55
CA LEU A 828 29.36 52.79 -31.28
C LEU A 828 28.07 52.15 -30.75
N THR A 829 27.80 50.94 -31.22
CA THR A 829 26.64 50.13 -30.80
C THR A 829 27.02 48.95 -29.90
N GLY A 830 28.29 48.55 -29.88
CA GLY A 830 28.68 47.32 -29.19
C GLY A 830 30.17 47.11 -28.98
N VAL A 831 30.49 46.02 -28.30
CA VAL A 831 31.84 45.47 -28.16
C VAL A 831 31.92 44.18 -28.97
N TYR A 832 32.91 44.06 -29.84
CA TYR A 832 33.25 42.79 -30.47
C TYR A 832 34.43 42.17 -29.74
N LEU A 833 34.29 40.91 -29.34
CA LEU A 833 35.28 40.12 -28.64
C LEU A 833 35.90 39.13 -29.64
N PRO A 834 37.09 39.40 -30.20
CA PRO A 834 37.75 38.48 -31.12
C PRO A 834 38.06 37.10 -30.48
N PRO A 835 38.43 36.08 -31.29
CA PRO A 835 38.87 34.79 -30.76
C PRO A 835 39.99 34.94 -29.72
N GLY A 836 39.81 34.32 -28.57
CA GLY A 836 40.78 34.31 -27.48
C GLY A 836 40.17 33.91 -26.14
N THR A 837 41.06 33.75 -25.16
CA THR A 837 40.70 33.41 -23.79
C THR A 837 40.85 34.63 -22.89
N TYR A 838 39.74 35.09 -22.34
CA TYR A 838 39.61 36.31 -21.55
C TYR A 838 39.58 36.00 -20.05
N ASP A 839 40.62 36.42 -19.33
CA ASP A 839 40.74 36.20 -17.90
C ASP A 839 39.94 37.24 -17.10
N THR A 840 39.00 36.80 -16.27
CA THR A 840 38.17 37.68 -15.42
C THR A 840 37.91 37.08 -14.03
N ALA A 841 38.06 37.91 -12.99
CA ALA A 841 37.85 37.51 -11.59
C ALA A 841 36.73 38.29 -10.88
N GLN A 842 35.93 39.04 -11.65
CA GLN A 842 34.85 39.89 -11.14
C GLN A 842 33.82 40.19 -12.24
N LYS A 843 32.69 40.82 -11.89
CA LYS A 843 31.62 41.19 -12.83
C LYS A 843 31.97 42.40 -13.69
N PHE A 844 31.79 42.28 -15.00
CA PHE A 844 31.72 43.42 -15.93
C PHE A 844 30.46 44.24 -15.65
N GLN A 845 30.60 45.57 -15.69
CA GLN A 845 29.49 46.50 -15.49
C GLN A 845 28.99 47.02 -16.84
N VAL A 846 27.70 46.84 -17.10
CA VAL A 846 27.02 47.32 -18.32
C VAL A 846 25.91 48.29 -17.93
N TYR A 847 26.07 49.56 -18.33
CA TYR A 847 25.20 50.66 -17.92
C TYR A 847 25.30 51.86 -18.86
N GLY A 848 24.39 52.82 -18.70
CA GLY A 848 24.35 54.11 -19.38
C GLY A 848 23.66 54.11 -20.75
N LYS A 849 23.69 52.99 -21.48
CA LYS A 849 22.90 52.75 -22.69
C LYS A 849 22.85 51.24 -23.01
N ALA A 850 21.96 50.84 -23.91
CA ALA A 850 21.96 49.50 -24.49
C ALA A 850 23.27 49.20 -25.23
N VAL A 851 23.85 48.02 -25.01
CA VAL A 851 25.11 47.58 -25.63
C VAL A 851 24.97 46.18 -26.22
N LYS A 852 25.56 45.96 -27.40
CA LYS A 852 25.73 44.61 -27.97
C LYS A 852 27.14 44.08 -27.66
N VAL A 853 27.25 43.05 -26.83
CA VAL A 853 28.50 42.32 -26.55
C VAL A 853 28.49 41.06 -27.40
N VAL A 854 29.33 41.02 -28.44
CA VAL A 854 29.32 39.97 -29.47
C VAL A 854 30.69 39.31 -29.54
N GLY A 855 30.77 38.00 -29.34
CA GLY A 855 31.98 37.22 -29.56
C GLY A 855 32.05 36.58 -30.94
N ALA A 856 33.13 35.87 -31.19
CA ALA A 856 33.40 35.14 -32.42
C ALA A 856 32.79 33.72 -32.44
N GLY A 857 31.95 33.38 -31.48
CA GLY A 857 31.35 32.06 -31.27
C GLY A 857 31.86 31.39 -29.98
N PRO A 858 31.06 30.52 -29.32
CA PRO A 858 31.39 29.93 -28.02
C PRO A 858 32.71 29.16 -27.97
N TRP A 859 33.08 28.53 -29.09
CA TRP A 859 34.35 27.81 -29.24
C TRP A 859 35.58 28.72 -29.30
N PHE A 860 35.41 29.99 -29.68
CA PHE A 860 36.50 30.89 -30.04
C PHE A 860 36.69 32.02 -29.04
N THR A 861 35.61 32.66 -28.59
CA THR A 861 35.64 33.71 -27.57
C THR A 861 35.28 33.09 -26.24
N ARG A 862 36.26 32.94 -25.34
CA ARG A 862 36.07 32.20 -24.08
C ARG A 862 36.46 33.05 -22.90
N PHE A 863 35.52 33.40 -22.04
CA PHE A 863 35.84 33.90 -20.71
C PHE A 863 36.24 32.74 -19.81
N ARG A 864 37.24 32.95 -18.96
CA ARG A 864 37.54 32.02 -17.88
C ARG A 864 37.84 32.75 -16.58
N THR A 865 37.49 32.10 -15.47
CA THR A 865 37.97 32.50 -14.15
C THR A 865 39.43 32.06 -13.93
N PRO A 866 40.21 32.71 -13.05
CA PRO A 866 41.61 32.38 -12.88
C PRO A 866 41.80 30.95 -12.35
N PRO A 867 42.66 30.12 -12.97
CA PRO A 867 42.84 28.71 -12.58
C PRO A 867 43.56 28.53 -11.23
N ASN A 868 44.18 29.59 -10.71
CA ASN A 868 44.81 29.60 -9.38
C ASN A 868 43.84 30.05 -8.27
N GLN A 869 42.56 30.22 -8.58
CA GLN A 869 41.47 30.50 -7.64
C GLN A 869 40.44 29.37 -7.69
N GLN A 870 39.43 29.46 -6.83
CA GLN A 870 38.33 28.51 -6.74
C GLN A 870 37.08 29.27 -6.34
N ASN A 871 35.93 28.90 -6.91
CA ASN A 871 34.63 29.53 -6.61
C ASN A 871 34.61 31.06 -6.82
N THR A 872 35.20 31.53 -7.92
CA THR A 872 35.36 32.96 -8.24
C THR A 872 34.10 33.52 -8.91
N ASP A 873 33.48 34.54 -8.30
CA ASP A 873 32.32 35.21 -8.88
C ASP A 873 32.70 36.20 -9.99
N ALA A 874 32.37 35.85 -11.23
CA ALA A 874 32.62 36.67 -12.41
C ALA A 874 31.48 36.53 -13.43
N GLY A 875 31.39 37.43 -14.42
CA GLY A 875 30.26 37.51 -15.34
C GLY A 875 29.84 38.94 -15.65
N PHE A 876 28.54 39.20 -15.82
CA PHE A 876 27.99 40.50 -16.21
C PHE A 876 26.90 40.96 -15.23
N ARG A 877 26.93 42.24 -14.87
CA ARG A 877 25.87 42.94 -14.15
C ARG A 877 25.40 44.13 -14.98
N THR A 878 24.09 44.32 -15.01
CA THR A 878 23.44 45.37 -15.82
C THR A 878 22.65 46.33 -14.94
N GLU A 879 22.52 47.57 -15.39
CA GLU A 879 21.57 48.54 -14.83
C GLU A 879 20.39 48.77 -15.78
N ALA A 880 19.27 49.29 -15.26
CA ALA A 880 18.09 49.66 -16.08
C ALA A 880 18.41 50.63 -17.22
N SER A 881 19.48 51.44 -17.08
CA SER A 881 20.00 52.32 -18.14
C SER A 881 20.54 51.55 -19.36
N SER A 882 20.68 50.23 -19.27
CA SER A 882 21.14 49.33 -20.32
C SER A 882 20.09 48.34 -20.83
N ASN A 883 18.80 48.54 -20.52
CA ASN A 883 17.71 47.79 -21.14
C ASN A 883 17.87 47.74 -22.67
N GLY A 884 17.58 46.60 -23.29
CA GLY A 884 17.84 46.38 -24.72
C GLY A 884 19.23 45.83 -25.05
N SER A 885 20.04 45.46 -24.06
CA SER A 885 21.40 44.94 -24.32
C SER A 885 21.40 43.48 -24.78
N THR A 886 22.39 43.14 -25.61
CA THR A 886 22.58 41.80 -26.16
C THR A 886 23.92 41.23 -25.75
N PHE A 887 23.96 39.96 -25.35
CA PHE A 887 25.15 39.19 -25.06
C PHE A 887 25.14 37.93 -25.92
N SER A 888 26.13 37.77 -26.80
CA SER A 888 26.08 36.68 -27.77
C SER A 888 27.42 36.16 -28.27
N GLY A 889 27.46 34.87 -28.63
CA GLY A 889 28.56 34.26 -29.37
C GLY A 889 29.84 34.08 -28.55
N PHE A 890 29.74 33.67 -27.28
CA PHE A 890 30.92 33.43 -26.44
C PHE A 890 30.66 32.37 -25.37
N GLY A 891 31.74 31.75 -24.89
CA GLY A 891 31.72 30.81 -23.76
C GLY A 891 32.16 31.46 -22.44
N PHE A 892 31.71 30.92 -21.31
CA PHE A 892 32.13 31.32 -19.96
C PHE A 892 32.42 30.09 -19.10
N PHE A 893 33.70 29.88 -18.78
CA PHE A 893 34.19 28.70 -18.04
C PHE A 893 34.62 29.11 -16.63
N GLY A 894 33.81 28.73 -15.65
CA GLY A 894 34.05 29.02 -14.24
C GLY A 894 35.10 28.09 -13.61
N ASN A 895 35.29 28.25 -12.30
CA ASN A 895 36.18 27.43 -11.48
C ASN A 895 35.49 27.04 -10.17
N TYR A 896 34.15 27.01 -10.17
CA TYR A 896 33.39 26.55 -9.02
C TYR A 896 33.56 25.03 -8.90
N THR A 897 33.77 24.56 -7.67
CA THR A 897 33.82 23.13 -7.32
C THR A 897 32.77 22.78 -6.26
N SER A 898 31.88 23.73 -5.96
CA SER A 898 30.83 23.57 -4.96
C SER A 898 29.75 24.63 -5.18
N ARG A 899 28.52 24.31 -4.80
CA ARG A 899 27.43 25.28 -4.74
C ARG A 899 27.69 26.36 -3.70
N ILE A 900 27.49 27.61 -4.09
CA ILE A 900 27.45 28.76 -3.17
C ILE A 900 26.17 29.54 -3.45
N ASP A 901 25.28 29.62 -2.47
CA ASP A 901 24.02 30.37 -2.60
C ASP A 901 24.28 31.88 -2.49
N GLY A 902 24.08 32.61 -3.59
CA GLY A 902 24.29 34.05 -3.68
C GLY A 902 25.13 34.44 -4.91
N PRO A 903 26.47 34.43 -4.83
CA PRO A 903 27.35 34.67 -5.98
C PRO A 903 27.32 33.53 -7.03
N GLY A 904 27.98 33.74 -8.18
CA GLY A 904 28.30 32.67 -9.13
C GLY A 904 27.40 32.55 -10.36
N LYS A 905 26.49 33.52 -10.58
CA LYS A 905 25.65 33.57 -11.79
C LYS A 905 26.33 34.34 -12.91
N VAL A 906 26.50 33.79 -14.11
CA VAL A 906 27.17 34.52 -15.21
C VAL A 906 26.44 35.83 -15.52
N PHE A 907 25.11 35.81 -15.56
CA PHE A 907 24.27 36.98 -15.74
C PHE A 907 23.47 37.24 -14.46
N ASP A 908 23.80 38.35 -13.79
CA ASP A 908 23.15 38.83 -12.56
C ASP A 908 22.29 40.05 -12.92
N PHE A 909 21.07 39.79 -13.38
CA PHE A 909 20.15 40.79 -13.90
C PHE A 909 19.03 41.08 -12.90
N SER A 910 18.86 42.37 -12.60
CA SER A 910 17.81 42.83 -11.69
C SER A 910 17.19 44.14 -12.18
N ASN A 911 15.85 44.20 -12.22
CA ASN A 911 15.08 45.38 -12.63
C ASN A 911 15.47 45.90 -14.02
N VAL A 912 15.54 44.98 -14.99
CA VAL A 912 15.90 45.26 -16.38
C VAL A 912 14.89 44.64 -17.34
N GLY A 913 14.87 45.09 -18.58
CA GLY A 913 14.02 44.51 -19.60
C GLY A 913 14.61 44.59 -21.00
N ASP A 914 13.96 43.90 -21.93
CA ASP A 914 14.33 43.83 -23.35
C ASP A 914 15.75 43.26 -23.57
N MET A 915 16.23 42.40 -22.66
CA MET A 915 17.58 41.84 -22.71
C MET A 915 17.64 40.65 -23.67
N THR A 916 18.82 40.38 -24.25
CA THR A 916 19.03 39.18 -25.07
C THR A 916 20.32 38.46 -24.67
N ILE A 917 20.22 37.16 -24.39
CA ILE A 917 21.34 36.21 -24.30
C ILE A 917 21.17 35.20 -25.44
N ASP A 918 22.15 35.09 -26.33
CA ASP A 918 22.04 34.28 -27.56
C ASP A 918 23.36 33.57 -27.88
N ASP A 919 23.34 32.26 -28.13
CA ASP A 919 24.55 31.49 -28.49
C ASP A 919 25.68 31.65 -27.45
N VAL A 920 25.36 31.37 -26.18
CA VAL A 920 26.31 31.36 -25.07
C VAL A 920 26.50 29.92 -24.56
N TRP A 921 27.72 29.58 -24.17
CA TRP A 921 28.05 28.30 -23.52
C TRP A 921 28.66 28.54 -22.14
N VAL A 922 28.11 27.97 -21.08
CA VAL A 922 28.68 28.10 -19.73
C VAL A 922 28.92 26.76 -19.05
N GLU A 923 30.00 26.69 -18.26
CA GLU A 923 30.42 25.52 -17.47
C GLU A 923 31.03 25.93 -16.13
N HIS A 924 30.92 25.07 -15.12
CA HIS A 924 31.56 25.19 -13.80
C HIS A 924 31.28 26.53 -13.09
N VAL A 925 30.04 26.99 -13.21
CA VAL A 925 29.46 28.17 -12.54
C VAL A 925 28.35 27.73 -11.60
N VAL A 926 27.82 28.64 -10.78
CA VAL A 926 26.64 28.31 -9.96
C VAL A 926 25.40 28.23 -10.86
N CYS A 927 25.16 29.27 -11.68
CA CYS A 927 24.10 29.31 -12.69
C CYS A 927 24.55 30.08 -13.93
N LEU A 928 23.91 29.87 -15.08
CA LEU A 928 23.97 30.85 -16.18
C LEU A 928 23.35 32.17 -15.72
N PHE A 929 22.11 32.08 -15.21
CA PHE A 929 21.24 33.24 -15.06
C PHE A 929 20.34 33.10 -13.83
N TRP A 930 20.24 34.16 -13.05
CA TRP A 930 19.22 34.31 -12.01
C TRP A 930 18.62 35.71 -12.12
N GLY A 931 17.43 35.79 -12.71
CA GLY A 931 16.71 37.04 -12.95
C GLY A 931 15.84 37.44 -11.78
N THR A 932 15.87 38.72 -11.41
CA THR A 932 14.96 39.31 -10.42
C THR A 932 14.25 40.50 -11.05
N ASN A 933 12.95 40.39 -11.31
CA ASN A 933 12.18 41.41 -12.02
C ASN A 933 12.81 41.75 -13.40
N VAL A 934 12.90 40.71 -14.25
CA VAL A 934 13.42 40.82 -15.61
C VAL A 934 12.29 40.61 -16.60
N ASP A 935 12.06 41.57 -17.49
CA ASP A 935 10.87 41.55 -18.37
C ASP A 935 11.21 41.56 -19.86
N ASN A 936 10.32 40.98 -20.66
CA ASN A 936 10.36 41.01 -22.13
C ASN A 936 11.72 40.61 -22.72
N SER A 937 12.46 39.74 -22.03
CA SER A 937 13.82 39.38 -22.39
C SER A 937 13.88 38.00 -23.05
N THR A 938 14.93 37.74 -23.82
CA THR A 938 15.11 36.49 -24.56
C THR A 938 16.41 35.79 -24.18
N ILE A 939 16.34 34.49 -23.90
CA ILE A 939 17.51 33.60 -23.75
C ILE A 939 17.39 32.50 -24.79
N LYS A 940 18.35 32.35 -25.70
CA LYS A 940 18.23 31.36 -26.76
C LYS A 940 19.53 30.75 -27.29
N ASN A 941 19.41 29.63 -28.00
CA ASN A 941 20.50 28.94 -28.71
C ASN A 941 21.72 28.61 -27.84
N SER A 942 21.51 28.42 -26.54
CA SER A 942 22.60 28.40 -25.54
C SER A 942 22.81 27.01 -24.94
N ARG A 943 24.02 26.79 -24.40
CA ARG A 943 24.47 25.56 -23.73
C ARG A 943 24.79 25.87 -22.27
N ILE A 944 24.17 25.16 -21.33
CA ILE A 944 24.41 25.35 -19.90
C ILE A 944 24.78 24.01 -19.29
N ARG A 945 26.04 23.82 -18.91
CA ARG A 945 26.55 22.50 -18.54
C ARG A 945 27.28 22.55 -17.21
N ASP A 946 27.25 21.43 -16.49
CA ASP A 946 28.08 21.18 -15.29
C ASP A 946 28.03 22.34 -14.28
N THR A 947 26.81 22.81 -13.98
CA THR A 947 26.54 23.89 -13.03
C THR A 947 26.31 23.35 -11.62
N TRP A 948 26.58 24.18 -10.61
CA TRP A 948 26.45 23.79 -9.21
C TRP A 948 25.07 24.03 -8.60
N ALA A 949 24.22 24.78 -9.29
CA ALA A 949 22.81 24.97 -8.97
C ALA A 949 22.01 25.01 -10.28
N ASP A 950 20.99 25.85 -10.35
CA ASP A 950 20.08 25.99 -11.48
C ASP A 950 20.83 26.29 -12.77
N GLY A 951 20.28 25.88 -13.91
CA GLY A 951 20.76 26.36 -15.20
C GLY A 951 20.39 27.84 -15.36
N LEU A 952 19.09 28.12 -15.38
CA LEU A 952 18.54 29.47 -15.33
C LEU A 952 17.26 29.53 -14.50
N ASN A 953 17.05 30.66 -13.82
CA ASN A 953 15.87 30.90 -12.99
C ASN A 953 15.35 32.34 -13.15
N PHE A 954 14.05 32.51 -13.36
CA PHE A 954 13.35 33.79 -13.33
C PHE A 954 12.55 33.93 -12.03
N THR A 955 12.71 35.06 -11.36
CA THR A 955 12.07 35.35 -10.06
C THR A 955 11.50 36.75 -9.97
N ASN A 956 10.66 37.00 -8.97
CA ASN A 956 10.28 38.35 -8.53
C ASN A 956 9.60 39.18 -9.63
N GLY A 957 8.49 38.67 -10.18
CA GLY A 957 7.66 39.39 -11.15
C GLY A 957 8.15 39.34 -12.60
N SER A 958 9.23 38.60 -12.87
CA SER A 958 9.79 38.46 -14.22
C SER A 958 8.74 37.97 -15.23
N SER A 959 8.38 38.81 -16.20
CA SER A 959 7.22 38.58 -17.07
C SER A 959 7.50 38.82 -18.56
N GLY A 960 6.77 38.11 -19.41
CA GLY A 960 6.88 38.24 -20.88
C GLY A 960 8.20 37.75 -21.46
N ASN A 961 8.98 36.95 -20.72
CA ASN A 961 10.28 36.46 -21.18
C ASN A 961 10.14 35.26 -22.12
N HIS A 962 11.15 35.04 -22.96
CA HIS A 962 11.21 33.96 -23.92
C HIS A 962 12.52 33.18 -23.79
N VAL A 963 12.44 31.93 -23.32
CA VAL A 963 13.57 30.98 -23.31
C VAL A 963 13.35 30.00 -24.45
N ALA A 964 14.25 29.96 -25.42
CA ALA A 964 14.04 29.22 -26.66
C ALA A 964 15.30 28.47 -27.12
N ASN A 965 15.19 27.20 -27.48
CA ASN A 965 16.29 26.46 -28.10
C ASN A 965 17.55 26.38 -27.20
N VAL A 966 17.37 26.01 -25.93
CA VAL A 966 18.45 25.93 -24.93
C VAL A 966 18.62 24.49 -24.45
N GLU A 967 19.87 24.02 -24.43
CA GLU A 967 20.23 22.74 -23.82
C GLU A 967 20.90 22.95 -22.47
N THR A 968 20.46 22.20 -21.49
CA THR A 968 21.12 22.05 -20.19
C THR A 968 21.63 20.62 -20.01
N ARG A 969 22.80 20.46 -19.40
CA ARG A 969 23.32 19.14 -18.98
C ARG A 969 23.95 19.19 -17.61
N THR A 970 23.77 18.13 -16.81
CA THR A 970 24.45 17.99 -15.51
C THR A 970 24.28 19.22 -14.60
N THR A 971 23.08 19.81 -14.52
CA THR A 971 22.84 20.95 -13.61
C THR A 971 22.69 20.47 -12.17
N GLY A 972 23.17 21.28 -11.23
CA GLY A 972 23.19 21.00 -9.79
C GLY A 972 22.00 21.48 -8.99
N ASP A 973 20.99 21.99 -9.69
CA ASP A 973 19.62 22.17 -9.23
C ASP A 973 18.72 22.25 -10.49
N ASP A 974 17.53 22.83 -10.37
CA ASP A 974 16.55 22.93 -11.44
C ASP A 974 17.15 23.48 -12.75
N SER A 975 17.14 22.71 -13.84
CA SER A 975 17.82 23.15 -15.07
C SER A 975 17.18 24.40 -15.66
N PHE A 976 15.84 24.42 -15.66
CA PHE A 976 15.02 25.58 -15.98
C PHE A 976 14.03 25.83 -14.85
N ALA A 977 13.98 27.06 -14.34
CA ALA A 977 13.10 27.40 -13.24
C ALA A 977 12.34 28.71 -13.45
N LEU A 978 11.10 28.73 -12.92
CA LEU A 978 10.28 29.91 -12.75
C LEU A 978 9.75 29.93 -11.31
N PHE A 979 10.16 30.93 -10.52
CA PHE A 979 9.80 31.04 -9.12
C PHE A 979 9.25 32.43 -8.79
N PRO A 980 7.91 32.58 -8.62
CA PRO A 980 7.27 33.87 -8.32
C PRO A 980 7.43 34.27 -6.84
N ALA A 981 8.69 34.34 -6.39
CA ALA A 981 9.07 34.98 -5.15
C ALA A 981 8.62 36.45 -5.16
N ILE A 982 8.38 37.01 -3.98
CA ILE A 982 7.98 38.41 -3.82
C ILE A 982 8.84 39.14 -2.77
N ASP A 983 10.03 38.62 -2.49
CA ASP A 983 10.96 39.18 -1.53
C ASP A 983 11.64 40.46 -2.04
N ASN A 984 11.87 40.57 -3.34
CA ASN A 984 12.48 41.74 -3.98
C ASN A 984 11.48 42.56 -4.81
N HIS A 985 10.44 41.93 -5.38
CA HIS A 985 9.40 42.62 -6.13
C HIS A 985 8.06 41.88 -6.00
N ASN A 986 7.03 42.58 -5.51
CA ASN A 986 5.73 41.96 -5.18
C ASN A 986 4.76 42.01 -6.37
N GLU A 987 5.10 41.26 -7.41
CA GLU A 987 4.28 41.09 -8.61
C GLU A 987 4.25 39.63 -9.04
N GLN A 988 3.22 39.25 -9.79
CA GLN A 988 3.07 37.90 -10.32
C GLN A 988 3.95 37.72 -11.57
N GLU A 989 4.44 36.50 -11.78
CA GLU A 989 5.16 36.13 -13.00
C GLU A 989 4.21 35.62 -14.07
N THR A 990 4.11 36.35 -15.18
CA THR A 990 3.12 36.06 -16.21
C THR A 990 3.65 36.14 -17.63
N GLY A 991 3.02 35.37 -18.53
CA GLY A 991 3.27 35.43 -19.97
C GLY A 991 4.66 34.99 -20.42
N ASN A 992 5.42 34.29 -19.57
CA ASN A 992 6.70 33.72 -19.96
C ASN A 992 6.51 32.49 -20.86
N VAL A 993 7.39 32.32 -21.85
CA VAL A 993 7.40 31.19 -22.77
C VAL A 993 8.74 30.49 -22.71
N PHE A 994 8.71 29.20 -22.41
CA PHE A 994 9.86 28.30 -22.38
C PHE A 994 9.62 27.24 -23.45
N GLU A 995 10.39 27.26 -24.53
CA GLU A 995 10.18 26.36 -25.65
C GLU A 995 11.45 25.79 -26.29
N ASP A 996 11.32 24.63 -26.92
CA ASP A 996 12.42 23.93 -27.59
C ASP A 996 13.59 23.70 -26.62
N LEU A 997 13.30 23.11 -25.45
CA LEU A 997 14.28 22.96 -24.37
C LEU A 997 14.70 21.52 -24.18
N THR A 998 15.99 21.29 -23.96
CA THR A 998 16.52 19.98 -23.58
C THR A 998 17.20 20.06 -22.21
N SER A 999 16.86 19.14 -21.32
CA SER A 999 17.55 18.94 -20.04
C SER A 999 17.99 17.48 -19.92
N LEU A 1000 19.29 17.26 -19.82
CA LEU A 1000 19.86 15.92 -19.64
C LEU A 1000 20.62 15.86 -18.33
N LEU A 1001 20.48 14.74 -17.60
CA LEU A 1001 21.40 14.37 -16.54
C LEU A 1001 21.44 15.35 -15.35
N THR A 1002 20.35 16.08 -15.09
CA THR A 1002 20.20 16.93 -13.90
C THR A 1002 20.50 16.10 -12.65
N TRP A 1003 21.62 16.39 -11.98
CA TRP A 1003 22.11 15.53 -10.91
C TRP A 1003 21.47 15.85 -9.56
N ARG A 1004 20.83 17.03 -9.45
CA ARG A 1004 20.05 17.45 -8.29
C ARG A 1004 18.85 18.29 -8.74
N ALA A 1005 17.70 18.10 -8.08
CA ALA A 1005 16.43 18.74 -8.41
C ALA A 1005 15.94 18.40 -9.84
N ALA A 1006 15.10 19.23 -10.46
CA ALA A 1006 14.34 18.87 -11.66
C ALA A 1006 14.97 19.34 -12.98
N GLY A 1007 14.53 18.75 -14.10
CA GLY A 1007 14.85 19.32 -15.42
C GLY A 1007 14.08 20.61 -15.69
N LEU A 1008 12.83 20.70 -15.23
CA LEU A 1008 12.02 21.91 -15.24
C LEU A 1008 11.25 22.05 -13.93
N ALA A 1009 11.29 23.23 -13.33
CA ALA A 1009 10.51 23.54 -12.14
C ALA A 1009 9.70 24.83 -12.27
N VAL A 1010 8.41 24.75 -11.95
CA VAL A 1010 7.47 25.87 -12.04
C VAL A 1010 6.71 25.97 -10.72
N TYR A 1011 6.95 27.07 -10.00
CA TYR A 1011 6.51 27.20 -8.61
C TYR A 1011 5.29 28.13 -8.40
N GLY A 1012 4.66 28.56 -9.50
CA GLY A 1012 3.47 29.41 -9.51
C GLY A 1012 3.38 30.22 -10.81
N GLY A 1013 2.75 31.39 -10.74
CA GLY A 1013 2.58 32.28 -11.91
C GLY A 1013 1.25 32.09 -12.65
N GLY A 1014 1.01 32.92 -13.66
CA GLY A 1014 -0.21 32.89 -14.47
C GLY A 1014 0.07 33.05 -15.97
N GLY A 1015 -0.59 32.27 -16.82
CA GLY A 1015 -0.46 32.43 -18.27
C GLY A 1015 0.93 32.11 -18.85
N ASN A 1016 1.77 31.37 -18.12
CA ASN A 1016 3.07 30.93 -18.62
C ASN A 1016 2.91 29.68 -19.51
N THR A 1017 3.79 29.51 -20.50
CA THR A 1017 3.76 28.37 -21.44
C THR A 1017 5.10 27.66 -21.46
N PHE A 1018 5.08 26.34 -21.28
CA PHE A 1018 6.25 25.46 -21.35
C PHE A 1018 5.97 24.41 -22.43
N ARG A 1019 6.70 24.42 -23.55
CA ARG A 1019 6.37 23.55 -24.68
C ARG A 1019 7.53 23.00 -25.48
N ASN A 1020 7.33 21.85 -26.13
CA ASN A 1020 8.36 21.18 -26.93
C ASN A 1020 9.64 20.89 -26.13
N ILE A 1021 9.50 20.23 -24.98
CA ILE A 1021 10.60 20.01 -24.03
C ILE A 1021 10.99 18.52 -24.00
N HIS A 1022 12.29 18.24 -23.98
CA HIS A 1022 12.83 16.91 -23.74
C HIS A 1022 13.64 16.89 -22.45
N ILE A 1023 13.23 16.07 -21.47
CA ILE A 1023 13.96 15.85 -20.22
C ILE A 1023 14.31 14.37 -20.12
N ALA A 1024 15.55 14.09 -19.79
CA ALA A 1024 15.98 12.73 -19.57
C ALA A 1024 17.05 12.59 -18.49
N ASP A 1025 16.96 11.45 -17.80
CA ASP A 1025 17.96 10.94 -16.88
C ASP A 1025 18.22 11.81 -15.64
N THR A 1026 17.18 12.42 -15.04
CA THR A 1026 17.34 13.07 -13.72
C THR A 1026 17.83 12.06 -12.67
N LEU A 1027 18.75 12.49 -11.79
CA LEU A 1027 19.42 11.56 -10.88
C LEU A 1027 18.62 11.28 -9.60
N VAL A 1028 18.07 12.33 -8.99
CA VAL A 1028 17.52 12.27 -7.62
C VAL A 1028 16.11 12.83 -7.48
N TYR A 1029 15.58 13.49 -8.51
CA TYR A 1029 14.32 14.22 -8.46
C TYR A 1029 13.51 14.05 -9.74
N SER A 1030 12.38 14.73 -9.82
CA SER A 1030 11.47 14.66 -10.96
C SER A 1030 12.04 15.25 -12.24
N GLY A 1031 11.57 14.80 -13.39
CA GLY A 1031 11.80 15.50 -14.66
C GLY A 1031 11.16 16.89 -14.62
N ILE A 1032 9.88 16.95 -14.24
CA ILE A 1032 9.15 18.20 -14.00
C ILE A 1032 8.63 18.28 -12.57
N THR A 1033 8.84 19.44 -11.95
CA THR A 1033 8.14 19.84 -10.73
C THR A 1033 7.17 20.98 -11.01
N ILE A 1034 5.88 20.76 -10.76
CA ILE A 1034 4.85 21.81 -10.71
C ILE A 1034 4.45 21.93 -9.24
N GLY A 1035 4.82 23.04 -8.60
CA GLY A 1035 4.72 23.17 -7.15
C GLY A 1035 4.17 24.51 -6.69
N THR A 1036 3.68 24.61 -5.46
CA THR A 1036 3.40 25.89 -4.79
C THR A 1036 4.09 26.00 -3.44
N LEU A 1037 5.39 25.71 -3.46
CA LEU A 1037 6.29 25.61 -2.31
C LEU A 1037 6.75 26.96 -1.79
N GLN A 1038 6.81 27.10 -0.46
CA GLN A 1038 7.56 28.16 0.21
C GLN A 1038 8.99 27.69 0.54
N PHE A 1039 9.99 28.25 -0.15
CA PHE A 1039 11.39 27.89 0.04
C PHE A 1039 12.06 28.79 1.09
N GLY A 1040 12.58 28.22 2.17
CA GLY A 1040 13.39 28.96 3.16
C GLY A 1040 12.67 30.13 3.85
N GLY A 1041 11.33 30.15 3.84
CA GLY A 1041 10.52 31.28 4.33
C GLY A 1041 10.42 32.47 3.35
N ILE A 1042 10.96 32.35 2.13
CA ILE A 1042 10.83 33.35 1.07
C ILE A 1042 9.34 33.46 0.69
N PRO A 1043 8.71 34.64 0.78
CA PRO A 1043 7.33 34.81 0.36
C PRO A 1043 7.22 34.66 -1.16
N ALA A 1044 6.13 34.05 -1.63
CA ALA A 1044 5.87 33.83 -3.05
C ALA A 1044 4.36 33.85 -3.35
N LEU A 1045 4.01 33.72 -4.63
CA LEU A 1045 2.64 33.61 -5.11
C LEU A 1045 2.37 32.22 -5.71
N GLY A 1046 1.11 31.77 -5.64
CA GLY A 1046 0.67 30.52 -6.26
C GLY A 1046 0.30 30.67 -7.73
N PHE A 1047 -0.40 29.67 -8.26
CA PHE A 1047 -0.90 29.69 -9.63
C PHE A 1047 -2.20 30.50 -9.77
N GLU A 1048 -2.31 31.19 -10.91
CA GLU A 1048 -3.56 31.85 -11.31
C GLU A 1048 -4.54 30.87 -11.94
N SER A 1049 -5.84 31.09 -11.74
CA SER A 1049 -6.89 30.30 -12.43
C SER A 1049 -7.15 30.78 -13.86
N ASP A 1050 -6.87 32.06 -14.14
CA ASP A 1050 -7.00 32.72 -15.42
C ASP A 1050 -6.05 33.94 -15.44
N PRO A 1051 -5.10 34.04 -16.37
CA PRO A 1051 -4.79 33.06 -17.42
C PRO A 1051 -4.14 31.77 -16.88
N GLN A 1052 -4.47 30.65 -17.53
CA GLN A 1052 -3.97 29.31 -17.17
C GLN A 1052 -2.52 29.09 -17.61
N THR A 1053 -1.76 28.38 -16.79
CA THR A 1053 -0.38 27.94 -17.13
C THR A 1053 -0.42 26.63 -17.90
N LYS A 1054 0.37 26.54 -18.97
CA LYS A 1054 0.33 25.45 -19.96
C LYS A 1054 1.65 24.71 -20.07
N PHE A 1055 1.55 23.39 -20.15
CA PHE A 1055 2.65 22.46 -20.41
C PHE A 1055 2.26 21.61 -21.61
N GLU A 1056 2.97 21.71 -22.74
CA GLU A 1056 2.51 21.17 -24.01
C GLU A 1056 3.64 20.42 -24.73
N ASN A 1057 3.38 19.22 -25.27
CA ASN A 1057 4.32 18.49 -26.13
C ASN A 1057 5.68 18.21 -25.43
N ILE A 1058 5.67 17.39 -24.37
CA ILE A 1058 6.84 17.14 -23.51
C ILE A 1058 7.15 15.64 -23.41
N SER A 1059 8.42 15.27 -23.52
CA SER A 1059 8.90 13.91 -23.20
C SER A 1059 9.72 13.90 -21.91
N LEU A 1060 9.38 12.99 -21.00
CA LEU A 1060 10.10 12.70 -19.76
C LEU A 1060 10.60 11.26 -19.81
N VAL A 1061 11.92 11.06 -19.78
CA VAL A 1061 12.52 9.75 -20.09
C VAL A 1061 13.52 9.36 -19.01
N ARG A 1062 13.23 8.26 -18.31
CA ARG A 1062 14.08 7.76 -17.19
C ARG A 1062 14.26 8.78 -16.06
N ASP A 1063 13.26 9.63 -15.89
CA ASP A 1063 13.22 10.65 -14.86
C ASP A 1063 12.62 10.13 -13.55
N GLY A 1064 12.87 10.88 -12.48
CA GLY A 1064 12.53 10.50 -11.12
C GLY A 1064 13.76 9.97 -10.37
N GLY A 1065 13.68 9.98 -9.04
CA GLY A 1065 14.79 9.58 -8.18
C GLY A 1065 14.36 9.62 -6.72
N HIS A 1066 15.32 9.55 -5.80
CA HIS A 1066 15.02 9.65 -4.37
C HIS A 1066 15.79 10.81 -3.75
N PHE A 1067 15.12 11.52 -2.83
CA PHE A 1067 15.65 12.68 -2.13
C PHE A 1067 14.96 12.77 -0.76
N TRP A 1068 15.50 13.57 0.16
CA TRP A 1068 14.90 13.74 1.50
C TRP A 1068 14.67 12.43 2.28
N GLY A 1069 15.67 11.55 2.27
CA GLY A 1069 15.63 10.29 3.00
C GLY A 1069 14.81 9.22 2.29
N GLN A 1070 13.59 8.96 2.75
CA GLN A 1070 12.75 7.84 2.26
C GLN A 1070 11.75 8.26 1.18
N GLN A 1071 11.82 9.49 0.67
CA GLN A 1071 10.90 9.96 -0.37
C GLN A 1071 11.42 9.59 -1.76
N THR A 1072 10.50 9.16 -2.61
CA THR A 1072 10.72 8.95 -4.04
C THR A 1072 9.99 10.03 -4.83
N PHE A 1073 10.53 10.34 -6.00
CA PHE A 1073 10.04 11.37 -6.89
C PHE A 1073 9.68 10.76 -8.26
N PRO A 1074 8.54 11.15 -8.83
CA PRO A 1074 8.06 10.66 -10.13
C PRO A 1074 8.81 11.32 -11.29
N ALA A 1075 8.47 11.00 -12.54
CA ALA A 1075 8.86 11.83 -13.67
C ALA A 1075 8.16 13.22 -13.64
N LEU A 1076 6.85 13.27 -13.34
CA LEU A 1076 6.08 14.51 -13.21
C LEU A 1076 5.46 14.63 -11.81
N TRP A 1077 5.89 15.64 -11.05
CA TRP A 1077 5.41 15.88 -9.69
C TRP A 1077 4.50 17.11 -9.62
N LEU A 1078 3.26 16.91 -9.19
CA LEU A 1078 2.31 17.98 -8.89
C LEU A 1078 2.17 18.10 -7.38
N PHE A 1079 2.76 19.15 -6.82
CA PHE A 1079 2.83 19.37 -5.38
C PHE A 1079 2.14 20.66 -4.93
N SER A 1080 0.97 20.52 -4.31
CA SER A 1080 0.26 21.64 -3.71
C SER A 1080 0.80 21.93 -2.31
N GLY A 1081 1.41 23.11 -2.15
CA GLY A 1081 2.05 23.57 -0.92
C GLY A 1081 1.31 24.73 -0.25
N GLU A 1082 2.08 25.76 0.11
CA GLU A 1082 1.65 26.96 0.84
C GLU A 1082 0.70 27.85 0.06
N PHE A 1083 0.80 27.86 -1.28
CA PHE A 1083 0.02 28.77 -2.12
C PHE A 1083 -1.01 28.03 -3.00
N PRO A 1084 -2.05 28.73 -3.51
CA PRO A 1084 -3.09 28.10 -4.32
C PRO A 1084 -2.55 27.36 -5.56
N PHE A 1085 -2.99 26.12 -5.75
CA PHE A 1085 -2.65 25.27 -6.88
C PHE A 1085 -3.87 25.08 -7.79
N ARG A 1086 -3.90 25.79 -8.93
CA ARG A 1086 -5.06 25.85 -9.84
C ARG A 1086 -4.65 26.33 -11.23
N GLY A 1087 -5.53 26.17 -12.22
CA GLY A 1087 -5.33 26.73 -13.57
C GLY A 1087 -4.23 26.05 -14.37
N ILE A 1088 -4.00 24.75 -14.16
CA ILE A 1088 -2.93 23.99 -14.81
C ILE A 1088 -3.47 23.22 -16.00
N ARG A 1089 -2.84 23.36 -17.17
CA ARG A 1089 -3.15 22.62 -18.39
C ARG A 1089 -1.92 21.86 -18.86
N ILE A 1090 -2.02 20.55 -18.97
CA ILE A 1090 -0.93 19.69 -19.42
C ILE A 1090 -1.44 18.93 -20.63
N SER A 1091 -0.76 18.99 -21.77
CA SER A 1091 -1.16 18.25 -22.97
C SER A 1091 0.03 17.63 -23.69
N ASP A 1092 -0.22 16.49 -24.34
CA ASP A 1092 0.77 15.82 -25.20
C ASP A 1092 2.07 15.49 -24.44
N VAL A 1093 1.93 14.84 -23.28
CA VAL A 1093 3.07 14.48 -22.42
C VAL A 1093 3.30 12.97 -22.45
N ASP A 1094 4.55 12.56 -22.65
CA ASP A 1094 4.93 11.17 -22.71
C ASP A 1094 5.99 10.87 -21.68
N ILE A 1095 5.68 9.93 -20.81
CA ILE A 1095 6.53 9.51 -19.70
C ILE A 1095 6.99 8.08 -19.98
N VAL A 1096 8.29 7.89 -20.11
CA VAL A 1096 8.88 6.61 -20.52
C VAL A 1096 9.92 6.15 -19.50
N ASP A 1097 9.74 4.94 -18.99
CA ASP A 1097 10.67 4.25 -18.07
C ASP A 1097 11.03 5.06 -16.80
N PRO A 1098 10.05 5.70 -16.11
CA PRO A 1098 10.36 6.53 -14.94
C PRO A 1098 11.01 5.69 -13.83
N THR A 1099 11.93 6.28 -13.07
CA THR A 1099 12.70 5.57 -12.01
C THR A 1099 11.80 4.90 -10.97
N TYR A 1100 10.72 5.57 -10.56
CA TYR A 1100 9.78 5.03 -9.57
C TYR A 1100 8.33 5.11 -10.02
N SER A 1101 7.87 6.29 -10.46
CA SER A 1101 6.48 6.51 -10.86
C SER A 1101 6.35 7.57 -11.95
N GLY A 1102 5.26 7.51 -12.73
CA GLY A 1102 5.04 8.45 -13.83
C GLY A 1102 4.60 9.83 -13.35
N ILE A 1103 3.38 9.91 -12.81
CA ILE A 1103 2.81 11.14 -12.24
C ILE A 1103 2.59 10.95 -10.75
N MET A 1104 3.02 11.91 -9.91
CA MET A 1104 2.67 11.93 -8.49
C MET A 1104 1.88 13.19 -8.12
N PHE A 1105 0.74 12.99 -7.47
CA PHE A 1105 -0.02 14.05 -6.81
C PHE A 1105 0.29 14.04 -5.32
N GLN A 1106 0.58 15.22 -4.76
CA GLN A 1106 0.89 15.37 -3.35
C GLN A 1106 0.42 16.72 -2.82
N THR A 1107 -0.03 16.75 -1.56
CA THR A 1107 -0.48 17.96 -0.86
C THR A 1107 0.30 18.11 0.44
N LYS A 1108 0.77 19.32 0.75
CA LYS A 1108 1.44 19.64 2.01
C LYS A 1108 0.44 19.75 3.15
N TYR A 1109 0.82 19.23 4.31
CA TYR A 1109 0.07 19.31 5.56
C TYR A 1109 0.86 20.07 6.63
N THR A 1110 0.14 20.87 7.42
CA THR A 1110 0.64 21.52 8.63
C THR A 1110 -0.34 21.30 9.77
N GLY A 1111 0.13 20.78 10.90
CA GLY A 1111 -0.74 20.50 12.05
C GLY A 1111 -1.85 19.49 11.76
N GLY A 1112 -1.64 18.55 10.84
CA GLY A 1112 -2.62 17.56 10.41
C GLY A 1112 -3.71 18.08 9.45
N GLN A 1113 -3.61 19.33 8.99
CA GLN A 1113 -4.52 19.91 8.01
C GLN A 1113 -3.83 20.10 6.66
N PRO A 1114 -4.47 19.76 5.52
CA PRO A 1114 -3.94 20.08 4.20
C PRO A 1114 -3.92 21.59 4.01
N LEU A 1115 -2.88 22.12 3.36
CA LEU A 1115 -2.74 23.57 3.12
C LEU A 1115 -3.63 24.05 1.97
N ASN A 1116 -3.40 23.52 0.77
CA ASN A 1116 -4.19 23.85 -0.42
C ASN A 1116 -4.56 22.57 -1.18
N PRO A 1117 -5.79 22.46 -1.69
CA PRO A 1117 -6.13 21.37 -2.61
C PRO A 1117 -5.57 21.64 -4.01
N ILE A 1118 -5.28 20.56 -4.74
CA ILE A 1118 -5.07 20.61 -6.19
C ILE A 1118 -6.44 20.82 -6.84
N ALA A 1119 -6.63 21.98 -7.47
CA ALA A 1119 -7.88 22.33 -8.15
C ALA A 1119 -7.62 22.63 -9.62
N ASP A 1120 -8.67 22.61 -10.45
CA ASP A 1120 -8.63 23.10 -11.84
C ASP A 1120 -7.39 22.65 -12.63
N THR A 1121 -7.11 21.35 -12.59
CA THR A 1121 -5.94 20.72 -13.22
C THR A 1121 -6.44 19.73 -14.27
N VAL A 1122 -6.10 19.97 -15.52
CA VAL A 1122 -6.53 19.14 -16.66
C VAL A 1122 -5.31 18.64 -17.41
N LEU A 1123 -5.28 17.34 -17.64
CA LEU A 1123 -4.27 16.64 -18.41
C LEU A 1123 -4.93 16.03 -19.66
N THR A 1124 -4.36 16.26 -20.84
CA THR A 1124 -4.88 15.80 -22.12
C THR A 1124 -3.81 15.03 -22.89
N ASP A 1125 -4.14 13.89 -23.50
CA ASP A 1125 -3.24 13.11 -24.36
C ASP A 1125 -1.91 12.75 -23.69
N VAL A 1126 -1.99 12.26 -22.45
CA VAL A 1126 -0.82 11.84 -21.64
C VAL A 1126 -0.59 10.34 -21.78
N SER A 1127 0.64 9.93 -22.10
CA SER A 1127 1.07 8.53 -22.04
C SER A 1127 2.06 8.27 -20.92
N ILE A 1128 1.91 7.14 -20.21
CA ILE A 1128 2.88 6.68 -19.21
C ILE A 1128 3.18 5.20 -19.43
N SER A 1129 4.45 4.91 -19.67
CA SER A 1129 4.93 3.57 -19.94
C SER A 1129 6.16 3.19 -19.14
N GLY A 1130 6.27 1.90 -18.81
CA GLY A 1130 7.46 1.34 -18.20
C GLY A 1130 7.71 1.74 -16.75
N ALA A 1131 6.68 2.15 -15.98
CA ALA A 1131 6.85 2.32 -14.54
C ALA A 1131 7.00 0.95 -13.86
N ARG A 1132 8.24 0.52 -13.58
CA ARG A 1132 8.55 -0.80 -13.02
C ARG A 1132 8.83 -0.75 -11.53
N LYS A 1133 8.78 -1.94 -10.92
CA LYS A 1133 9.37 -2.16 -9.59
C LYS A 1133 10.88 -1.91 -9.63
N SER A 1134 11.36 -1.03 -8.77
CA SER A 1134 12.76 -0.59 -8.76
C SER A 1134 13.73 -1.66 -8.28
N GLY A 1135 13.27 -2.60 -7.44
CA GLY A 1135 14.10 -3.68 -6.89
C GLY A 1135 15.15 -3.21 -5.86
N ASP A 1136 15.13 -1.93 -5.48
CA ASP A 1136 15.98 -1.33 -4.44
C ASP A 1136 15.20 -1.13 -3.13
N GLU A 1137 15.78 -0.42 -2.15
CA GLU A 1137 15.11 -0.14 -0.87
C GLU A 1137 13.81 0.67 -1.00
N PHE A 1138 13.54 1.30 -2.15
CA PHE A 1138 12.34 2.08 -2.41
C PHE A 1138 11.28 1.32 -3.21
N ASP A 1139 11.44 0.01 -3.41
CA ASP A 1139 10.58 -0.82 -4.25
C ASP A 1139 9.08 -0.71 -3.89
N ALA A 1140 8.76 -0.57 -2.59
CA ALA A 1140 7.39 -0.39 -2.11
C ALA A 1140 6.72 0.92 -2.61
N LYS A 1141 7.52 1.91 -3.00
CA LYS A 1141 7.10 3.23 -3.52
C LYS A 1141 7.32 3.37 -5.04
N SER A 1142 7.45 2.24 -5.74
CA SER A 1142 7.75 2.18 -7.17
C SER A 1142 6.73 1.37 -7.96
N GLY A 1143 6.76 1.54 -9.29
CA GLY A 1143 5.97 0.80 -10.26
C GLY A 1143 4.62 1.44 -10.60
N PHE A 1144 4.40 2.70 -10.23
CA PHE A 1144 3.09 3.35 -10.37
C PHE A 1144 3.05 4.25 -11.60
N GLY A 1145 2.11 4.05 -12.51
CA GLY A 1145 1.85 5.00 -13.60
C GLY A 1145 1.43 6.37 -13.02
N ILE A 1146 0.34 6.39 -12.27
CA ILE A 1146 -0.13 7.54 -11.48
C ILE A 1146 -0.17 7.15 -10.00
N TRP A 1147 0.45 7.97 -9.15
CA TRP A 1147 0.46 7.81 -7.70
C TRP A 1147 -0.17 9.02 -7.00
N VAL A 1148 -1.31 8.79 -6.35
CA VAL A 1148 -1.87 9.72 -5.37
C VAL A 1148 -1.20 9.40 -4.04
N ASN A 1149 -0.17 10.18 -3.69
CA ASN A 1149 0.71 9.85 -2.57
C ASN A 1149 -0.07 9.90 -1.26
N GLU A 1150 -0.27 8.73 -0.64
CA GLU A 1150 -1.08 8.57 0.56
C GLU A 1150 -0.41 9.12 1.83
N MET A 1151 0.93 9.11 1.86
CA MET A 1151 1.73 9.59 2.99
C MET A 1151 3.20 9.70 2.55
N PRO A 1152 3.65 10.90 2.14
CA PRO A 1152 5.03 11.11 1.69
C PRO A 1152 6.05 10.81 2.80
N GLU A 1153 5.77 11.31 4.01
CA GLU A 1153 6.60 11.19 5.21
C GLU A 1153 5.76 11.35 6.50
N PRO A 1154 6.29 10.97 7.68
CA PRO A 1154 5.55 11.12 8.94
C PRO A 1154 5.09 12.56 9.20
N GLY A 1155 3.81 12.72 9.55
CA GLY A 1155 3.18 14.02 9.80
C GLY A 1155 2.59 14.70 8.57
N GLN A 1156 2.79 14.13 7.37
CA GLN A 1156 2.05 14.50 6.16
C GLN A 1156 0.80 13.63 6.00
N GLY A 1157 -0.06 13.98 5.03
CA GLY A 1157 -1.29 13.26 4.72
C GLY A 1157 -1.44 12.96 3.22
N PRO A 1158 -2.57 12.35 2.82
CA PRO A 1158 -2.83 12.01 1.43
C PRO A 1158 -3.02 13.28 0.57
N ALA A 1159 -2.79 13.18 -0.74
CA ALA A 1159 -3.14 14.28 -1.65
C ALA A 1159 -4.63 14.69 -1.52
N VAL A 1160 -4.92 15.97 -1.73
CA VAL A 1160 -6.28 16.54 -1.62
C VAL A 1160 -6.63 17.31 -2.90
N GLY A 1161 -7.84 17.09 -3.42
CA GLY A 1161 -8.37 17.82 -4.57
C GLY A 1161 -8.78 16.92 -5.72
N SER A 1162 -8.55 17.37 -6.96
CA SER A 1162 -8.91 16.58 -8.15
C SER A 1162 -8.09 16.96 -9.38
N ALA A 1163 -7.90 15.99 -10.27
CA ALA A 1163 -7.40 16.21 -11.62
C ALA A 1163 -8.28 15.48 -12.65
N THR A 1164 -8.44 16.08 -13.83
CA THR A 1164 -9.17 15.48 -14.95
C THR A 1164 -8.20 15.05 -16.04
N PHE A 1165 -8.38 13.85 -16.56
CA PHE A 1165 -7.62 13.28 -17.66
C PHE A 1165 -8.52 13.04 -18.87
N ASN A 1166 -8.12 13.58 -20.03
CA ASN A 1166 -8.73 13.35 -21.34
C ASN A 1166 -7.71 12.64 -22.23
N GLY A 1167 -7.95 11.40 -22.67
CA GLY A 1167 -6.96 10.69 -23.50
C GLY A 1167 -5.71 10.23 -22.73
N LEU A 1168 -5.91 9.48 -21.64
CA LEU A 1168 -4.82 8.89 -20.86
C LEU A 1168 -4.47 7.48 -21.37
N ASP A 1169 -3.22 7.28 -21.79
CA ASP A 1169 -2.66 5.97 -22.19
C ASP A 1169 -1.70 5.45 -21.10
N LEU A 1170 -1.97 4.25 -20.60
CA LEU A 1170 -1.18 3.58 -19.58
C LEU A 1170 -0.87 2.17 -20.07
N HIS A 1171 0.40 1.85 -20.22
CA HIS A 1171 0.81 0.51 -20.63
C HIS A 1171 2.16 0.12 -20.03
N ASP A 1172 2.37 -1.17 -19.84
CA ASP A 1172 3.63 -1.73 -19.37
C ASP A 1172 4.09 -1.21 -17.98
N ASN A 1173 3.17 -0.67 -17.18
CA ASN A 1173 3.40 -0.29 -15.79
C ASN A 1173 3.15 -1.48 -14.86
N TYR A 1174 3.85 -1.55 -13.72
CA TYR A 1174 3.57 -2.56 -12.69
C TYR A 1174 2.18 -2.38 -12.08
N GLN A 1175 1.78 -1.12 -11.84
CA GLN A 1175 0.44 -0.74 -11.45
C GLN A 1175 0.10 0.61 -12.09
N ASP A 1176 -0.93 0.64 -12.93
CA ASP A 1176 -1.34 1.85 -13.65
C ASP A 1176 -1.68 3.02 -12.74
N VAL A 1177 -2.55 2.81 -11.74
CA VAL A 1177 -2.96 3.85 -10.80
C VAL A 1177 -2.99 3.33 -9.37
N LYS A 1178 -2.33 4.06 -8.48
CA LYS A 1178 -2.38 3.89 -7.03
C LYS A 1178 -3.06 5.11 -6.40
N ASN A 1179 -4.32 4.94 -6.01
CA ASN A 1179 -5.08 5.91 -5.21
C ASN A 1179 -5.84 5.16 -4.10
N THR A 1180 -5.39 5.31 -2.85
CA THR A 1180 -5.97 4.65 -1.68
C THR A 1180 -6.72 5.61 -0.77
N THR A 1181 -6.95 6.84 -1.21
CA THR A 1181 -7.63 7.89 -0.43
C THR A 1181 -8.93 8.34 -1.09
N THR A 1182 -9.88 8.83 -0.28
CA THR A 1182 -11.09 9.49 -0.77
C THR A 1182 -10.92 11.02 -0.88
N THR A 1183 -9.77 11.56 -0.49
CA THR A 1183 -9.50 13.01 -0.50
C THR A 1183 -9.08 13.55 -1.87
N PHE A 1184 -8.73 12.67 -2.80
CA PHE A 1184 -8.32 13.03 -4.16
C PHE A 1184 -9.10 12.27 -5.22
N THR A 1185 -9.70 12.99 -6.16
CA THR A 1185 -10.46 12.41 -7.26
C THR A 1185 -9.69 12.50 -8.57
N ILE A 1186 -9.52 11.35 -9.23
CA ILE A 1186 -9.07 11.29 -10.62
C ILE A 1186 -10.31 11.14 -11.51
N ASN A 1187 -10.65 12.18 -12.26
CA ASN A 1187 -11.70 12.11 -13.27
C ASN A 1187 -11.08 11.60 -14.58
N ARG A 1188 -11.69 10.58 -15.19
CA ARG A 1188 -11.27 10.03 -16.48
C ARG A 1188 -12.45 10.16 -17.44
N ASP A 1189 -12.31 11.03 -18.44
CA ASP A 1189 -13.36 11.32 -19.43
C ASP A 1189 -13.09 10.63 -20.77
#